data_AF-A0A969WAM5-F1
#
_entry.id   AF-A0A969WAM5-F1
#
_cell.length_a   1.000
_cell.length_b   1.000
_cell.length_c   1.000
_cell.angle_alpha   90.00
_cell.angle_beta   90.00
_cell.angle_gamma   90.00
#
_symmetry.space_group_name_H-M   'P 1'
#
loop_
_entity.id
_entity.type
_entity.pdbx_description
1 polymer ?
#
loop_
_entity_poly.entity_id
_entity_poly.type
_entity_poly.pdbx_seq_one_letter_code
_entity_poly.pdbx_strand_id
1 'polypeptide(L)'
;MNNPDDVDVFRSPAVPTAAASSLWVLSYLADGHSNVELSLTDVDGKSTIGVLGIQKPAGPAEALSYHYALPGVIVYASDVPGYVFIRPSADATYPQSYTVRIFSDADGDVVPDDLETALGMSASLKDTDADSVPDVAELSMFLSGASTIFDHDGDGTPDWLDQDADGDGISDGVEAERDSDEDGTPDFMDSDSDGNGIPDSVERGDSAAGLADNDADYMPDYRDLDDDGDLLFDIHDADRVVPIIAFSAASSVEPYIAQAGMLDTNGNFVSGIARQGGTVVLKGAHFDRFGTSAVLVAADNLGHVNLDRSFVENIVVALADDQTTATLSSDHAGSTNLFLSDGSVSSNILGLTMIAADAPIVSEISAVRSGSSTVLTIRGDHFSSQTTVAVNGSEVSSVTLQDSTTLVVTVPAVLAGGTVSVANDSIAGNTMDFIATADSSITVELPPGSPILTSQISVISSSSTASSVDSQGNAAITVTGGCDYVIASAAADGDDTLYLAALVSEDDAAPAMNSLTTATALATMPLVSFGGLSISDACERRDEIGALSAVMTLRDLLSTSLADEGVLPDFTVAANQAVLSNAVAAVSDVSPASGTSSTKRREKALQTKSDAAAGPTITPSEQYDVSVYPLQSDGKLTGDVGISNDTQAWYSVRIVDADSGKC
;
A
#
# COMPACT_ATOMS: atom_id res chain seq x y z
N MET A 1 20.30 69.03 5.12
CA MET A 1 21.39 69.17 6.13
C MET A 1 21.21 70.40 7.04
N ASN A 2 20.18 70.39 7.90
CA ASN A 2 20.07 71.17 9.17
C ASN A 2 18.72 70.93 9.88
N ASN A 3 17.89 70.00 9.41
CA ASN A 3 16.68 69.56 10.11
C ASN A 3 16.84 68.06 10.44
N PRO A 4 16.75 67.64 11.72
CA PRO A 4 16.79 66.23 12.09
C PRO A 4 15.54 65.46 11.60
N ASP A 5 14.48 66.17 11.20
CA ASP A 5 13.22 65.58 10.70
C ASP A 5 13.14 65.51 9.16
N ASP A 6 14.22 65.82 8.42
CA ASP A 6 14.22 65.75 6.95
C ASP A 6 14.58 64.33 6.47
N VAL A 7 13.60 63.62 5.91
CA VAL A 7 13.81 62.39 5.13
C VAL A 7 14.62 62.72 3.87
N ASP A 8 15.95 62.60 3.95
CA ASP A 8 16.84 62.85 2.81
C ASP A 8 16.85 61.62 1.88
N VAL A 9 16.03 61.64 0.82
CA VAL A 9 16.03 60.63 -0.24
C VAL A 9 17.15 60.93 -1.24
N PHE A 10 18.24 60.16 -1.20
CA PHE A 10 19.36 60.33 -2.13
C PHE A 10 19.16 59.48 -3.39
N ARG A 11 19.07 60.11 -4.57
CA ARG A 11 19.05 59.42 -5.88
C ARG A 11 20.35 59.65 -6.64
N SER A 12 21.03 58.58 -7.07
CA SER A 12 22.20 58.71 -7.96
C SER A 12 21.78 58.98 -9.42
N PRO A 13 22.49 59.85 -10.16
CA PRO A 13 22.46 59.81 -11.63
C PRO A 13 23.15 58.52 -12.14
N ALA A 14 22.75 58.05 -13.32
CA ALA A 14 23.23 56.82 -13.96
C ALA A 14 24.76 56.60 -13.82
N VAL A 15 25.16 55.38 -13.44
CA VAL A 15 26.55 55.00 -13.17
C VAL A 15 27.43 55.26 -14.41
N PRO A 16 28.45 56.13 -14.35
CA PRO A 16 29.38 56.33 -15.45
C PRO A 16 30.20 55.07 -15.67
N THR A 17 30.27 54.60 -16.91
CA THR A 17 31.12 53.49 -17.30
C THR A 17 32.60 53.84 -17.06
N ALA A 18 33.27 52.92 -16.36
CA ALA A 18 34.71 52.84 -16.10
C ALA A 18 35.31 53.77 -15.03
N ALA A 19 35.85 53.10 -14.00
CA ALA A 19 36.98 53.53 -13.19
C ALA A 19 36.89 54.93 -12.53
N ALA A 20 35.84 55.15 -11.73
CA ALA A 20 35.88 56.13 -10.66
C ALA A 20 35.60 55.40 -9.33
N SER A 21 36.68 55.23 -8.58
CA SER A 21 36.70 54.76 -7.20
C SER A 21 35.76 55.57 -6.30
N SER A 22 34.87 54.85 -5.63
CA SER A 22 34.16 55.23 -4.39
C SER A 22 33.23 56.44 -4.52
N LEU A 23 31.94 56.17 -4.78
CA LEU A 23 30.85 57.13 -4.54
C LEU A 23 30.51 57.07 -3.04
N TRP A 24 30.55 58.21 -2.35
CA TRP A 24 30.33 58.31 -0.90
C TRP A 24 29.04 59.12 -0.69
N VAL A 25 28.00 58.51 -0.15
CA VAL A 25 26.82 59.24 0.36
C VAL A 25 27.08 59.56 1.82
N LEU A 26 26.74 60.79 2.24
CA LEU A 26 27.00 61.32 3.57
C LEU A 26 25.66 61.76 4.16
N SER A 27 25.24 61.16 5.27
CA SER A 27 24.11 61.60 6.09
C SER A 27 24.55 61.65 7.55
N TYR A 28 23.81 62.39 8.39
CA TYR A 28 24.08 62.64 9.81
C TYR A 28 22.91 62.07 10.64
N LEU A 29 23.20 61.29 11.69
CA LEU A 29 22.19 60.70 12.59
C LEU A 29 22.37 61.29 14.00
N ALA A 30 21.31 61.86 14.58
CA ALA A 30 21.38 62.69 15.78
C ALA A 30 20.99 61.97 17.08
N ASP A 31 20.24 60.87 17.02
CA ASP A 31 19.50 60.27 18.14
C ASP A 31 20.00 58.88 18.56
N GLY A 32 20.66 58.13 17.67
CA GLY A 32 21.33 56.86 18.02
C GLY A 32 20.47 55.61 17.91
N HIS A 33 19.25 55.74 17.38
CA HIS A 33 18.32 54.68 16.98
C HIS A 33 17.74 55.12 15.63
N SER A 34 18.39 54.72 14.53
CA SER A 34 17.91 55.04 13.19
C SER A 34 18.21 53.87 12.26
N ASN A 35 17.31 53.66 11.31
CA ASN A 35 17.45 52.63 10.30
C ASN A 35 17.73 53.24 8.93
N VAL A 36 18.40 52.45 8.09
CA VAL A 36 18.69 52.80 6.70
C VAL A 36 17.98 51.82 5.80
N GLU A 37 17.00 52.30 5.07
CA GLU A 37 16.39 51.57 3.95
C GLU A 37 17.19 51.86 2.67
N LEU A 38 17.68 50.80 2.04
CA LEU A 38 18.41 50.84 0.78
C LEU A 38 17.58 50.15 -0.30
N SER A 39 17.18 50.91 -1.31
CA SER A 39 16.51 50.39 -2.51
C SER A 39 17.50 50.37 -3.68
N LEU A 40 17.74 49.21 -4.26
CA LEU A 40 18.63 48.98 -5.40
C LEU A 40 17.81 48.58 -6.62
N THR A 41 18.01 49.22 -7.77
CA THR A 41 17.35 48.84 -9.03
C THR A 41 18.36 48.27 -10.01
N ASP A 42 18.14 47.04 -10.45
CA ASP A 42 19.04 46.34 -11.38
C ASP A 42 18.91 46.80 -12.84
N VAL A 43 19.66 46.15 -13.74
CA VAL A 43 19.67 46.45 -15.18
C VAL A 43 18.36 46.15 -15.89
N ASP A 44 17.53 45.28 -15.33
CA ASP A 44 16.24 44.84 -15.86
C ASP A 44 15.06 45.61 -15.23
N GLY A 45 15.35 46.54 -14.31
CA GLY A 45 14.35 47.37 -13.62
C GLY A 45 13.76 46.72 -12.37
N LYS A 46 14.31 45.59 -11.91
CA LYS A 46 13.88 44.91 -10.68
C LYS A 46 14.49 45.63 -9.47
N SER A 47 13.65 45.96 -8.50
CA SER A 47 14.08 46.63 -7.27
C SER A 47 14.26 45.61 -6.13
N THR A 48 15.33 45.74 -5.36
CA THR A 48 15.55 45.02 -4.10
C THR A 48 15.68 46.04 -2.98
N ILE A 49 14.87 45.90 -1.94
CA ILE A 49 14.89 46.76 -0.75
C ILE A 49 15.52 45.96 0.39
N GLY A 50 16.45 46.57 1.10
CA GLY A 50 17.01 46.00 2.33
C GLY A 50 17.13 47.08 3.39
N VAL A 51 16.74 46.77 4.62
CA VAL A 51 16.84 47.70 5.75
C VAL A 51 17.99 47.28 6.67
N LEU A 52 18.79 48.25 7.08
CA LEU A 52 19.92 48.06 7.97
C LEU A 52 19.73 48.89 9.24
N GLY A 53 19.62 48.20 10.38
CA GLY A 53 19.61 48.86 11.68
C GLY A 53 21.00 49.42 12.04
N ILE A 54 21.07 50.68 12.45
CA ILE A 54 22.30 51.30 12.92
C ILE A 54 22.19 51.56 14.41
N GLN A 55 22.78 50.65 15.19
CA GLN A 55 22.91 50.85 16.62
C GLN A 55 24.20 51.60 16.96
N LYS A 56 24.09 52.54 17.90
CA LYS A 56 25.25 53.22 18.50
C LYS A 56 26.17 52.21 19.20
N PRO A 57 27.48 52.15 18.86
CA PRO A 57 28.40 51.25 19.55
C PRO A 57 28.50 51.56 21.05
N ALA A 58 28.36 50.53 21.89
CA ALA A 58 28.56 50.63 23.33
C ALA A 58 30.06 50.61 23.68
N GLY A 59 30.82 51.64 23.29
CA GLY A 59 32.22 51.77 23.69
C GLY A 59 33.07 52.69 22.80
N PRO A 60 34.25 53.13 23.28
CA PRO A 60 35.15 53.94 22.48
C PRO A 60 35.87 53.07 21.44
N ALA A 61 35.48 53.28 20.18
CA ALA A 61 36.24 53.15 18.94
C ALA A 61 37.36 52.10 18.90
N GLU A 62 37.06 50.89 18.43
CA GLU A 62 37.88 50.10 17.50
C GLU A 62 36.99 49.06 16.78
N ALA A 63 36.51 49.37 15.56
CA ALA A 63 36.32 48.46 14.40
C ALA A 63 35.12 48.86 13.53
N LEU A 64 35.39 49.17 12.25
CA LEU A 64 34.39 49.16 11.17
C LEU A 64 33.78 47.76 11.07
N SER A 65 32.62 47.55 11.66
CA SER A 65 31.92 46.27 11.59
C SER A 65 31.21 46.15 10.23
N TYR A 66 31.50 45.06 9.53
CA TYR A 66 30.91 44.71 8.24
C TYR A 66 29.51 44.16 8.49
N HIS A 67 28.45 44.88 8.08
CA HIS A 67 27.10 44.47 8.48
C HIS A 67 26.31 43.75 7.38
N TYR A 68 26.42 44.09 6.09
CA TYR A 68 25.61 43.43 5.06
C TYR A 68 26.23 43.50 3.66
N ALA A 69 26.08 42.42 2.88
CA ALA A 69 26.43 42.37 1.47
C ALA A 69 25.17 42.00 0.66
N LEU A 70 24.54 43.00 0.04
CA LEU A 70 23.57 42.73 -1.03
C LEU A 70 24.35 42.43 -2.32
N PRO A 71 23.81 41.62 -3.26
CA PRO A 71 24.45 41.40 -4.55
C PRO A 71 24.76 42.74 -5.24
N GLY A 72 26.05 43.06 -5.43
CA GLY A 72 26.48 44.27 -6.14
C GLY A 72 26.74 45.52 -5.28
N VAL A 73 26.43 45.55 -3.98
CA VAL A 73 26.65 46.72 -3.10
C VAL A 73 27.14 46.31 -1.70
N ILE A 74 28.07 47.08 -1.14
CA ILE A 74 28.65 46.88 0.20
C ILE A 74 28.36 48.13 1.04
N VAL A 75 27.75 47.93 2.20
CA VAL A 75 27.39 49.00 3.14
C VAL A 75 28.30 48.97 4.36
N TYR A 76 28.75 50.14 4.80
CA TYR A 76 29.54 50.36 6.01
C TYR A 76 28.78 51.30 6.94
N ALA A 77 28.68 50.92 8.21
CA ALA A 77 28.40 51.88 9.27
C ALA A 77 29.74 52.38 9.83
N SER A 78 29.88 53.69 10.01
CA SER A 78 31.08 54.32 10.59
C SER A 78 31.08 54.20 12.11
N ASP A 79 32.28 54.09 12.68
CA ASP A 79 32.54 54.20 14.13
C ASP A 79 32.25 55.62 14.67
N VAL A 80 32.10 56.60 13.77
CA VAL A 80 31.62 57.95 14.09
C VAL A 80 30.08 57.93 14.03
N PRO A 81 29.37 58.35 15.08
CA PRO A 81 27.91 58.37 15.09
C PRO A 81 27.34 59.06 13.85
N GLY A 82 26.44 58.36 13.17
CA GLY A 82 25.68 58.91 12.07
C GLY A 82 26.44 59.07 10.77
N TYR A 83 27.17 58.06 10.31
CA TYR A 83 27.67 58.01 8.92
C TYR A 83 27.51 56.60 8.35
N VAL A 84 26.99 56.54 7.12
CA VAL A 84 26.76 55.30 6.37
C VAL A 84 27.46 55.42 5.03
N PHE A 85 28.32 54.46 4.69
CA PHE A 85 29.01 54.43 3.40
C PHE A 85 28.51 53.28 2.56
N ILE A 86 28.14 53.58 1.31
CA ILE A 86 27.66 52.59 0.36
C ILE A 86 28.63 52.56 -0.81
N ARG A 87 29.25 51.42 -1.08
CA ARG A 87 30.12 51.23 -2.25
C ARG A 87 29.60 50.13 -3.17
N PRO A 88 29.81 50.22 -4.48
CA PRO A 88 29.59 49.07 -5.36
C PRO A 88 30.51 47.90 -4.99
N SER A 89 30.00 46.67 -5.03
CA SER A 89 30.82 45.45 -4.93
C SER A 89 31.70 45.32 -6.19
N ALA A 90 32.83 44.62 -6.07
CA ALA A 90 33.77 44.47 -7.18
C ALA A 90 33.27 43.50 -8.28
N ASP A 91 32.19 42.75 -8.03
CA ASP A 91 31.56 41.83 -8.98
C ASP A 91 30.53 42.54 -9.89
N ALA A 92 30.64 42.27 -11.19
CA ALA A 92 30.25 43.15 -12.30
C ALA A 92 28.78 43.11 -12.76
N THR A 93 27.82 42.82 -11.89
CA THR A 93 26.38 42.96 -12.18
C THR A 93 25.80 44.04 -11.28
N TYR A 94 25.95 45.29 -11.71
CA TYR A 94 25.62 46.48 -10.93
C TYR A 94 24.13 46.85 -10.98
N PRO A 95 23.56 47.42 -9.91
CA PRO A 95 22.33 48.19 -10.03
C PRO A 95 22.54 49.46 -10.86
N GLN A 96 21.60 49.79 -11.76
CA GLN A 96 21.61 51.01 -12.60
C GLN A 96 21.43 52.28 -11.77
N SER A 97 20.71 52.17 -10.65
CA SER A 97 20.44 53.25 -9.70
C SER A 97 20.20 52.68 -8.29
N TYR A 98 20.42 53.51 -7.29
CA TYR A 98 20.06 53.22 -5.91
C TYR A 98 19.39 54.44 -5.27
N THR A 99 18.54 54.17 -4.28
CA THR A 99 17.94 55.16 -3.40
C THR A 99 18.24 54.77 -1.95
N VAL A 100 18.67 55.74 -1.15
CA VAL A 100 18.84 55.57 0.31
C VAL A 100 17.80 56.42 1.00
N ARG A 101 17.03 55.81 1.90
CA ARG A 101 16.18 56.49 2.88
C ARG A 101 16.74 56.21 4.26
N ILE A 102 16.74 57.23 5.09
CA ILE A 102 17.12 57.12 6.50
C ILE A 102 15.97 57.71 7.28
N PHE A 103 15.56 56.99 8.31
CA PHE A 103 14.42 57.32 9.13
C PHE A 103 14.72 57.01 10.60
N SER A 104 14.04 57.74 11.49
CA SER A 104 14.02 57.44 12.92
C SER A 104 13.14 56.21 13.16
N ASP A 105 13.61 55.35 14.06
CA ASP A 105 12.95 54.10 14.47
C ASP A 105 13.36 53.91 15.95
N ALA A 106 12.49 54.34 16.87
CA ALA A 106 12.85 54.49 18.26
C ALA A 106 12.86 53.17 19.05
N ASP A 107 12.02 52.20 18.69
CA ASP A 107 11.97 50.88 19.33
C ASP A 107 12.77 49.80 18.57
N GLY A 108 13.17 50.07 17.33
CA GLY A 108 14.01 49.21 16.53
C GLY A 108 13.24 48.02 15.95
N ASP A 109 11.99 48.21 15.56
CA ASP A 109 11.14 47.20 14.91
C ASP A 109 11.16 47.26 13.37
N VAL A 110 11.89 48.24 12.81
CA VAL A 110 12.07 48.46 11.36
C VAL A 110 10.93 49.24 10.69
N VAL A 111 9.91 49.64 11.44
CA VAL A 111 8.90 50.61 11.01
C VAL A 111 9.40 52.04 11.31
N PRO A 112 9.19 53.02 10.40
CA PRO A 112 9.56 54.40 10.68
C PRO A 112 8.64 55.12 11.68
N ASP A 113 9.20 55.87 12.64
CA ASP A 113 8.46 56.70 13.61
C ASP A 113 7.39 57.59 12.95
N ASP A 114 7.71 58.14 11.76
CA ASP A 114 6.82 59.01 11.00
C ASP A 114 5.67 58.27 10.35
N LEU A 115 5.87 56.99 9.98
CA LEU A 115 4.85 56.10 9.48
C LEU A 115 3.96 55.59 10.62
N GLU A 116 4.55 55.12 11.72
CA GLU A 116 3.83 54.65 12.90
C GLU A 116 2.87 55.74 13.42
N THR A 117 3.39 56.94 13.63
CA THR A 117 2.58 58.08 14.07
C THR A 117 1.46 58.42 13.08
N ALA A 118 1.68 58.23 11.78
CA ALA A 118 0.67 58.49 10.74
C ALA A 118 -0.42 57.42 10.69
N LEU A 119 -0.08 56.17 11.03
CA LEU A 119 -0.98 55.01 11.09
C LEU A 119 -1.65 54.84 12.46
N GLY A 120 -1.22 55.61 13.48
CA GLY A 120 -1.78 55.57 14.83
C GLY A 120 -1.03 54.63 15.78
N MET A 121 0.01 53.96 15.30
CA MET A 121 0.92 53.10 16.05
C MET A 121 1.78 53.91 17.04
N SER A 122 2.35 53.22 18.02
CA SER A 122 3.29 53.78 18.98
C SER A 122 4.73 53.63 18.49
N ALA A 123 5.36 54.75 18.09
CA ALA A 123 6.81 54.88 17.79
C ALA A 123 7.75 54.64 18.99
N SER A 124 7.45 53.69 19.86
CA SER A 124 8.22 53.34 21.05
C SER A 124 7.88 51.94 21.58
N LEU A 125 6.94 51.25 20.92
CA LEU A 125 6.49 49.91 21.20
C LEU A 125 6.48 49.16 19.87
N LYS A 126 7.13 47.99 19.83
CA LYS A 126 7.20 47.14 18.64
C LYS A 126 5.88 46.43 18.28
N ASP A 127 4.89 46.65 19.10
CA ASP A 127 3.66 45.88 19.28
C ASP A 127 2.73 46.84 20.05
N THR A 128 1.90 47.55 19.30
CA THR A 128 1.14 48.71 19.76
C THR A 128 -0.07 48.30 20.57
N ASP A 129 -0.81 47.28 20.15
CA ASP A 129 -1.99 46.74 20.83
C ASP A 129 -1.64 45.66 21.87
N ALA A 130 -0.39 45.20 21.93
CA ALA A 130 0.14 44.25 22.90
C ALA A 130 -0.51 42.87 22.83
N ASP A 131 -0.85 42.43 21.62
CA ASP A 131 -1.43 41.13 21.29
C ASP A 131 -0.36 40.02 21.17
N SER A 132 0.92 40.37 20.96
CA SER A 132 2.09 39.52 20.67
C SER A 132 2.46 39.33 19.20
N VAL A 133 1.74 39.94 18.27
CA VAL A 133 2.12 40.12 16.87
C VAL A 133 2.76 41.50 16.71
N PRO A 134 4.00 41.62 16.19
CA PRO A 134 4.64 42.92 16.07
C PRO A 134 4.04 43.79 14.94
N ASP A 135 3.97 45.12 15.14
CA ASP A 135 3.48 46.11 14.15
C ASP A 135 4.07 45.89 12.74
N VAL A 136 5.35 45.53 12.67
CA VAL A 136 6.04 45.27 11.41
C VAL A 136 5.48 44.04 10.66
N ALA A 137 5.04 42.99 11.36
CA ALA A 137 4.47 41.78 10.77
C ALA A 137 3.11 42.11 10.15
N GLU A 138 2.24 42.79 10.89
CA GLU A 138 0.91 43.19 10.47
C GLU A 138 0.97 44.18 9.29
N LEU A 139 1.92 45.12 9.35
CA LEU A 139 2.13 46.09 8.28
C LEU A 139 2.82 45.48 7.03
N SER A 140 3.58 44.39 7.19
CA SER A 140 4.38 43.82 6.09
C SER A 140 3.54 43.30 4.93
N MET A 141 2.35 42.77 5.21
CA MET A 141 1.41 42.31 4.20
C MET A 141 0.92 43.44 3.30
N PHE A 142 0.65 44.60 3.91
CA PHE A 142 0.23 45.79 3.19
C PHE A 142 1.39 46.40 2.37
N LEU A 143 2.58 46.52 2.96
CA LEU A 143 3.74 47.14 2.31
C LEU A 143 4.33 46.30 1.18
N SER A 144 4.23 44.98 1.26
CA SER A 144 4.62 44.06 0.20
C SER A 144 3.62 44.06 -0.98
N GLY A 145 2.41 44.59 -0.77
CA GLY A 145 1.30 44.53 -1.71
C GLY A 145 0.65 43.15 -1.78
N ALA A 146 0.87 42.29 -0.79
CA ALA A 146 0.20 41.00 -0.63
C ALA A 146 -1.27 41.20 -0.26
N SER A 147 -1.57 42.18 0.61
CA SER A 147 -2.94 42.58 0.96
C SER A 147 -3.22 44.04 0.57
N THR A 148 -4.49 44.35 0.32
CA THR A 148 -4.99 45.73 0.14
C THR A 148 -6.01 46.14 1.19
N ILE A 149 -6.32 45.23 2.11
CA ILE A 149 -7.20 45.41 3.26
C ILE A 149 -6.28 45.77 4.45
N PHE A 150 -6.78 46.57 5.38
CA PHE A 150 -6.03 47.09 6.54
C PHE A 150 -6.87 47.05 7.83
N ASP A 151 -8.03 46.41 7.73
CA ASP A 151 -9.16 46.34 8.66
C ASP A 151 -9.93 45.10 8.17
N HIS A 152 -9.43 43.92 8.54
CA HIS A 152 -9.80 42.65 7.92
C HIS A 152 -11.25 42.25 8.23
N ASP A 153 -11.66 42.44 9.47
CA ASP A 153 -13.03 42.17 9.93
C ASP A 153 -14.01 43.33 9.63
N GLY A 154 -13.49 44.53 9.31
CA GLY A 154 -14.26 45.70 8.95
C GLY A 154 -14.94 46.40 10.13
N ASP A 155 -14.45 46.23 11.37
CA ASP A 155 -14.99 46.87 12.56
C ASP A 155 -14.60 48.36 12.68
N GLY A 156 -13.59 48.79 11.90
CA GLY A 156 -13.09 50.15 11.85
C GLY A 156 -11.81 50.40 12.66
N THR A 157 -11.27 49.36 13.28
CA THR A 157 -9.94 49.30 13.91
C THR A 157 -8.97 48.74 12.86
N PRO A 158 -7.88 49.45 12.52
CA PRO A 158 -6.87 48.87 11.65
C PRO A 158 -6.20 47.67 12.29
N ASP A 159 -5.83 46.66 11.49
CA ASP A 159 -5.29 45.37 11.98
C ASP A 159 -4.18 45.57 13.03
N TRP A 160 -3.22 46.46 12.78
CA TRP A 160 -2.11 46.81 13.69
C TRP A 160 -2.47 47.61 14.96
N LEU A 161 -3.75 47.70 15.27
CA LEU A 161 -4.32 48.26 16.50
C LEU A 161 -5.42 47.35 17.05
N ASP A 162 -5.68 46.21 16.41
CA ASP A 162 -6.67 45.22 16.77
C ASP A 162 -6.00 44.08 17.55
N GLN A 163 -6.76 43.32 18.33
CA GLN A 163 -6.24 42.15 19.05
C GLN A 163 -6.82 40.84 18.49
N ASP A 164 -7.63 40.95 17.45
CA ASP A 164 -8.48 39.94 16.80
C ASP A 164 -8.80 40.46 15.39
N ALA A 165 -7.77 40.59 14.53
CA ALA A 165 -7.81 41.38 13.30
C ALA A 165 -8.80 40.85 12.25
N ASP A 166 -9.07 39.55 12.25
CA ASP A 166 -10.07 38.90 11.38
C ASP A 166 -11.45 38.73 12.05
N GLY A 167 -11.54 39.04 13.35
CA GLY A 167 -12.77 39.15 14.13
C GLY A 167 -13.44 37.79 14.38
N ASP A 168 -12.66 36.71 14.34
CA ASP A 168 -13.15 35.35 14.50
C ASP A 168 -13.35 34.97 15.98
N GLY A 169 -12.77 35.74 16.91
CA GLY A 169 -12.86 35.56 18.36
C GLY A 169 -11.81 34.64 18.98
N ILE A 170 -10.82 34.21 18.19
CA ILE A 170 -9.47 33.87 18.63
C ILE A 170 -8.74 35.22 18.82
N SER A 171 -7.46 35.24 19.12
CA SER A 171 -6.75 36.50 19.33
C SER A 171 -5.45 36.37 18.61
N ASP A 172 -5.03 37.42 17.92
CA ASP A 172 -3.87 37.43 17.04
C ASP A 172 -2.61 36.83 17.70
N GLY A 173 -2.39 37.04 19.00
CA GLY A 173 -1.29 36.42 19.75
C GLY A 173 -1.33 34.89 19.90
N VAL A 174 -2.50 34.28 19.79
CA VAL A 174 -2.75 32.83 19.83
C VAL A 174 -2.56 32.23 18.44
N GLU A 175 -3.03 32.90 17.39
CA GLU A 175 -2.80 32.51 16.01
C GLU A 175 -1.33 32.72 15.62
N ALA A 176 -0.83 33.94 15.79
CA ALA A 176 0.49 34.41 15.39
C ALA A 176 0.73 34.36 13.87
N GLU A 177 1.95 34.67 13.43
CA GLU A 177 2.38 34.75 12.01
C GLU A 177 2.46 33.40 11.26
N ARG A 178 1.66 32.40 11.65
CA ARG A 178 1.54 31.13 10.90
C ARG A 178 0.71 31.33 9.64
N ASP A 179 0.80 30.41 8.71
CA ASP A 179 0.07 30.38 7.44
C ASP A 179 -0.22 28.89 7.20
N SER A 180 -1.31 28.42 7.83
CA SER A 180 -1.57 27.00 8.06
C SER A 180 -2.02 26.26 6.79
N ASP A 181 -2.74 26.95 5.90
CA ASP A 181 -3.18 26.41 4.60
C ASP A 181 -2.25 26.77 3.41
N GLU A 182 -1.19 27.56 3.67
CA GLU A 182 -0.20 28.06 2.70
C GLU A 182 -0.81 28.95 1.59
N ASP A 183 -1.91 29.66 1.84
CA ASP A 183 -2.52 30.58 0.89
C ASP A 183 -1.78 31.94 0.79
N GLY A 184 -0.93 32.23 1.78
CA GLY A 184 -0.12 33.45 1.89
C GLY A 184 -0.72 34.53 2.79
N THR A 185 -1.86 34.27 3.40
CA THR A 185 -2.48 35.05 4.48
C THR A 185 -2.11 34.40 5.81
N PRO A 186 -1.48 35.13 6.74
CA PRO A 186 -1.21 34.58 8.05
C PRO A 186 -2.51 34.36 8.83
N ASP A 187 -2.54 33.31 9.65
CA ASP A 187 -3.69 32.85 10.42
C ASP A 187 -4.36 33.99 11.23
N PHE A 188 -3.59 34.90 11.85
CA PHE A 188 -4.17 36.04 12.61
C PHE A 188 -4.94 37.06 11.75
N MET A 189 -4.88 36.93 10.43
CA MET A 189 -5.66 37.72 9.47
C MET A 189 -6.55 36.82 8.59
N ASP A 190 -6.67 35.54 8.91
CA ASP A 190 -7.35 34.54 8.08
C ASP A 190 -8.50 33.88 8.83
N SER A 191 -9.72 34.17 8.39
CA SER A 191 -10.95 33.66 9.00
C SER A 191 -11.26 32.17 8.79
N ASP A 192 -10.37 31.44 8.11
CA ASP A 192 -10.47 30.03 7.69
C ASP A 192 -9.05 29.44 7.59
N SER A 193 -8.31 29.42 8.70
CA SER A 193 -6.86 29.16 8.77
C SER A 193 -6.42 27.81 8.18
N ASP A 194 -7.29 26.81 8.15
CA ASP A 194 -7.01 25.49 7.56
C ASP A 194 -7.49 25.35 6.09
N GLY A 195 -8.19 26.38 5.60
CA GLY A 195 -8.69 26.50 4.23
C GLY A 195 -9.77 25.49 3.87
N ASN A 196 -10.46 24.91 4.86
CA ASN A 196 -11.48 23.88 4.62
C ASN A 196 -12.85 24.50 4.24
N GLY A 197 -13.08 25.78 4.56
CA GLY A 197 -14.32 26.50 4.26
C GLY A 197 -15.31 26.56 5.42
N ILE A 198 -14.97 26.01 6.57
CA ILE A 198 -15.62 26.24 7.87
C ILE A 198 -14.82 27.38 8.53
N PRO A 199 -15.49 28.45 9.00
CA PRO A 199 -14.74 29.55 9.59
C PRO A 199 -14.19 29.21 10.98
N ASP A 200 -13.01 29.72 11.31
CA ASP A 200 -12.32 29.56 12.61
C ASP A 200 -13.23 29.95 13.79
N SER A 201 -14.05 30.99 13.60
CA SER A 201 -15.07 31.42 14.57
C SER A 201 -16.06 30.32 14.99
N VAL A 202 -16.25 29.30 14.15
CA VAL A 202 -17.07 28.11 14.36
C VAL A 202 -16.25 26.97 14.94
N GLU A 203 -15.00 26.78 14.53
CA GLU A 203 -14.10 25.70 14.96
C GLU A 203 -13.42 25.93 16.30
N ARG A 204 -13.08 27.17 16.67
CA ARG A 204 -12.41 27.52 17.93
C ARG A 204 -13.00 26.88 19.20
N GLY A 205 -14.31 26.61 19.17
CA GLY A 205 -15.09 25.98 20.24
C GLY A 205 -15.26 26.82 21.51
N ASP A 206 -16.26 26.45 22.34
CA ASP A 206 -16.52 27.08 23.65
C ASP A 206 -15.88 26.25 24.79
N SER A 207 -14.60 25.90 24.66
CA SER A 207 -13.92 25.08 25.66
C SER A 207 -13.47 25.92 26.87
N ALA A 208 -13.78 25.46 28.09
CA ALA A 208 -13.32 26.11 29.32
C ALA A 208 -11.81 25.93 29.61
N ALA A 209 -11.10 25.20 28.75
CA ALA A 209 -9.70 24.78 28.92
C ALA A 209 -8.71 25.49 27.96
N GLY A 210 -9.20 26.28 27.02
CA GLY A 210 -8.44 26.82 25.89
C GLY A 210 -9.24 26.68 24.59
N LEU A 211 -8.58 26.86 23.46
CA LEU A 211 -9.12 26.48 22.13
C LEU A 211 -9.51 25.00 22.12
N ALA A 212 -10.43 24.64 21.23
CA ALA A 212 -10.76 23.25 20.96
C ALA A 212 -9.56 22.52 20.32
N ASP A 213 -9.47 21.22 20.62
CA ASP A 213 -8.44 20.25 20.22
C ASP A 213 -9.09 18.89 20.52
N ASN A 214 -10.02 18.52 19.65
CA ASN A 214 -11.06 17.55 19.94
C ASN A 214 -10.57 16.09 19.92
N ASP A 215 -9.55 15.80 19.12
CA ASP A 215 -8.88 14.50 19.04
C ASP A 215 -7.61 14.41 19.94
N ALA A 216 -7.15 15.54 20.48
CA ALA A 216 -5.99 15.69 21.34
C ALA A 216 -4.64 15.39 20.66
N ASP A 217 -4.50 15.67 19.37
CA ASP A 217 -3.27 15.49 18.59
C ASP A 217 -2.28 16.67 18.69
N TYR A 218 -2.66 17.73 19.42
CA TYR A 218 -1.95 19.00 19.59
C TYR A 218 -2.10 20.03 18.46
N MET A 219 -2.97 19.77 17.49
CA MET A 219 -3.47 20.74 16.52
C MET A 219 -4.82 21.25 17.02
N PRO A 220 -4.99 22.57 17.22
CA PRO A 220 -6.30 23.10 17.56
C PRO A 220 -7.26 22.99 16.36
N ASP A 221 -8.55 22.77 16.63
CA ASP A 221 -9.60 22.53 15.64
C ASP A 221 -9.59 23.53 14.45
N TYR A 222 -9.45 24.83 14.69
CA TYR A 222 -9.40 25.86 13.61
C TYR A 222 -8.19 25.73 12.65
N ARG A 223 -7.26 24.81 12.93
CA ARG A 223 -6.08 24.51 12.12
C ARG A 223 -6.03 23.04 11.69
N ASP A 224 -7.07 22.29 12.01
CA ASP A 224 -7.12 20.86 11.76
C ASP A 224 -8.21 20.55 10.75
N LEU A 225 -7.87 19.68 9.79
CA LEU A 225 -8.80 19.24 8.75
C LEU A 225 -9.68 18.07 9.21
N ASP A 226 -9.38 17.47 10.38
CA ASP A 226 -10.02 16.28 10.96
C ASP A 226 -10.13 16.43 12.49
N ASP A 227 -11.00 17.35 12.94
CA ASP A 227 -11.22 17.79 14.32
C ASP A 227 -11.32 16.65 15.36
N ASP A 228 -11.84 15.48 14.96
CA ASP A 228 -12.06 14.34 15.86
C ASP A 228 -11.19 13.10 15.59
N GLY A 229 -10.29 13.21 14.62
CA GLY A 229 -9.25 12.23 14.33
C GLY A 229 -9.79 10.89 13.84
N ASP A 230 -10.91 10.89 13.12
CA ASP A 230 -11.56 9.68 12.61
C ASP A 230 -11.26 9.36 11.14
N LEU A 231 -10.43 10.19 10.51
CA LEU A 231 -9.94 10.16 9.13
C LEU A 231 -10.90 10.77 8.10
N LEU A 232 -12.05 11.29 8.51
CA LEU A 232 -12.98 12.00 7.64
C LEU A 232 -12.80 13.51 7.82
N PHE A 233 -12.52 14.23 6.72
CA PHE A 233 -12.38 15.68 6.84
C PHE A 233 -13.68 16.34 7.29
N ASP A 234 -13.56 17.44 8.03
CA ASP A 234 -14.69 18.11 8.69
C ASP A 234 -15.79 18.55 7.71
N ILE A 235 -15.38 18.95 6.51
CA ILE A 235 -16.27 19.30 5.40
C ILE A 235 -17.13 18.13 4.87
N HIS A 236 -16.75 16.91 5.24
CA HIS A 236 -17.38 15.65 4.88
C HIS A 236 -17.96 14.91 6.08
N ASP A 237 -17.65 15.36 7.30
CA ASP A 237 -18.23 14.86 8.53
C ASP A 237 -19.60 15.48 8.78
N ALA A 238 -20.54 14.68 9.31
CA ALA A 238 -21.85 15.18 9.73
C ALA A 238 -21.79 15.90 11.09
N ASP A 239 -20.81 15.56 11.92
CA ASP A 239 -20.52 16.14 13.23
C ASP A 239 -19.00 16.06 13.48
N ARG A 240 -18.25 17.02 12.91
CA ARG A 240 -16.78 17.10 12.92
C ARG A 240 -16.08 16.88 14.27
N VAL A 241 -16.80 17.07 15.38
CA VAL A 241 -16.25 16.95 16.75
C VAL A 241 -16.59 15.61 17.42
N VAL A 242 -17.18 14.65 16.70
CA VAL A 242 -17.66 13.37 17.23
C VAL A 242 -17.34 12.20 16.28
N PRO A 243 -16.38 11.33 16.67
CA PRO A 243 -15.90 10.29 15.76
C PRO A 243 -17.00 9.37 15.23
N ILE A 244 -16.99 9.11 13.93
CA ILE A 244 -17.93 8.22 13.27
C ILE A 244 -17.86 6.80 13.84
N ILE A 245 -19.04 6.20 13.92
CA ILE A 245 -19.18 4.83 14.40
C ILE A 245 -19.06 3.89 13.21
N ALA A 246 -18.00 3.08 13.18
CA ALA A 246 -17.86 2.02 12.20
C ALA A 246 -18.98 0.97 12.33
N PHE A 247 -19.61 0.61 11.20
CA PHE A 247 -20.55 -0.50 11.17
C PHE A 247 -19.84 -1.82 11.54
N SER A 248 -20.30 -2.47 12.61
CA SER A 248 -19.81 -3.80 12.95
C SER A 248 -20.47 -4.82 12.01
N ALA A 249 -19.70 -5.55 11.21
CA ALA A 249 -20.12 -6.52 10.18
C ALA A 249 -21.06 -7.68 10.62
N ALA A 250 -21.74 -7.56 11.75
CA ALA A 250 -22.67 -8.51 12.37
C ALA A 250 -24.10 -8.48 11.77
N SER A 251 -24.44 -7.53 10.89
CA SER A 251 -25.77 -7.40 10.30
C SER A 251 -25.75 -7.55 8.77
N SER A 252 -26.69 -8.33 8.22
CA SER A 252 -26.82 -8.57 6.76
C SER A 252 -27.39 -7.37 5.99
N VAL A 253 -27.29 -6.17 6.54
CA VAL A 253 -28.03 -4.97 6.10
C VAL A 253 -27.16 -3.71 6.17
N GLU A 254 -25.88 -3.86 6.52
CA GLU A 254 -24.93 -2.76 6.66
C GLU A 254 -24.01 -2.67 5.43
N PRO A 255 -23.55 -1.46 5.05
CA PRO A 255 -22.59 -1.30 3.97
C PRO A 255 -21.29 -2.03 4.27
N TYR A 256 -20.82 -2.82 3.31
CA TYR A 256 -19.62 -3.65 3.47
C TYR A 256 -18.82 -3.72 2.18
N ILE A 257 -17.52 -3.42 2.26
CA ILE A 257 -16.55 -3.60 1.19
C ILE A 257 -15.97 -5.01 1.28
N ALA A 258 -16.31 -5.86 0.31
CA ALA A 258 -15.83 -7.23 0.23
C ALA A 258 -14.48 -7.35 -0.48
N GLN A 259 -14.26 -6.55 -1.52
CA GLN A 259 -13.03 -6.53 -2.30
C GLN A 259 -12.75 -5.11 -2.79
N ALA A 260 -11.47 -4.74 -2.82
CA ALA A 260 -10.96 -3.55 -3.47
C ALA A 260 -9.86 -3.98 -4.43
N GLY A 261 -9.71 -3.29 -5.55
CA GLY A 261 -8.73 -3.65 -6.55
C GLY A 261 -8.78 -2.75 -7.77
N MET A 262 -8.39 -3.27 -8.92
CA MET A 262 -8.44 -2.57 -10.19
C MET A 262 -8.98 -3.47 -11.30
N LEU A 263 -9.28 -2.89 -12.46
CA LEU A 263 -9.55 -3.62 -13.68
C LEU A 263 -8.32 -3.61 -14.59
N ASP A 264 -8.01 -4.73 -15.20
CA ASP A 264 -7.06 -4.77 -16.32
C ASP A 264 -7.71 -4.19 -17.61
N THR A 265 -6.92 -4.05 -18.66
CA THR A 265 -7.35 -3.47 -19.96
C THR A 265 -8.45 -4.32 -20.63
N ASN A 266 -8.61 -5.58 -20.22
CA ASN A 266 -9.66 -6.49 -20.70
C ASN A 266 -10.91 -6.50 -19.79
N GLY A 267 -10.91 -5.74 -18.69
CA GLY A 267 -12.01 -5.66 -17.73
C GLY A 267 -12.01 -6.76 -16.66
N ASN A 268 -10.92 -7.52 -16.51
CA ASN A 268 -10.80 -8.50 -15.43
C ASN A 268 -10.44 -7.79 -14.13
N PHE A 269 -11.09 -8.21 -13.04
CA PHE A 269 -10.84 -7.64 -11.72
C PHE A 269 -9.62 -8.28 -11.06
N VAL A 270 -8.67 -7.44 -10.65
CA VAL A 270 -7.48 -7.83 -9.91
C VAL A 270 -7.61 -7.30 -8.49
N SER A 271 -7.86 -8.21 -7.55
CA SER A 271 -8.12 -7.88 -6.15
C SER A 271 -6.84 -7.53 -5.38
N GLY A 272 -6.96 -6.63 -4.40
CA GLY A 272 -5.92 -6.29 -3.42
C GLY A 272 -4.89 -5.28 -3.89
N ILE A 273 -4.92 -4.87 -5.16
CA ILE A 273 -3.97 -3.91 -5.73
C ILE A 273 -4.68 -2.85 -6.59
N ALA A 274 -4.11 -1.64 -6.65
CA ALA A 274 -4.45 -0.64 -7.66
C ALA A 274 -3.21 0.17 -8.06
N ARG A 275 -3.26 0.84 -9.22
CA ARG A 275 -2.16 1.68 -9.70
C ARG A 275 -2.24 3.08 -9.11
N GLN A 276 -1.10 3.68 -8.83
CA GLN A 276 -0.96 5.12 -8.57
C GLN A 276 -1.63 5.94 -9.68
N GLY A 277 -2.48 6.89 -9.32
CA GLY A 277 -3.24 7.71 -10.28
C GLY A 277 -4.34 6.93 -11.05
N GLY A 278 -4.56 5.67 -10.71
CA GLY A 278 -5.47 4.76 -11.40
C GLY A 278 -6.83 4.63 -10.74
N THR A 279 -7.76 4.01 -11.47
CA THR A 279 -9.10 3.71 -10.94
C THR A 279 -9.05 2.52 -9.99
N VAL A 280 -9.52 2.73 -8.76
CA VAL A 280 -9.87 1.72 -7.77
C VAL A 280 -11.31 1.26 -7.98
N VAL A 281 -11.53 -0.04 -7.93
CA VAL A 281 -12.85 -0.67 -7.99
C VAL A 281 -13.13 -1.33 -6.66
N LEU A 282 -14.26 -0.96 -6.05
CA LEU A 282 -14.77 -1.54 -4.82
C LEU A 282 -15.97 -2.44 -5.16
N LYS A 283 -15.94 -3.67 -4.65
CA LYS A 283 -17.06 -4.62 -4.72
C LYS A 283 -17.52 -4.94 -3.31
N GLY A 284 -18.83 -4.97 -3.11
CA GLY A 284 -19.38 -5.09 -1.77
C GLY A 284 -20.88 -5.29 -1.76
N ALA A 285 -21.52 -4.80 -0.71
CA ALA A 285 -22.97 -4.83 -0.54
C ALA A 285 -23.44 -3.52 0.11
N HIS A 286 -24.65 -3.10 -0.26
CA HIS A 286 -25.39 -2.01 0.38
C HIS A 286 -24.73 -0.63 0.28
N PHE A 287 -23.94 -0.37 -0.77
CA PHE A 287 -23.34 0.94 -1.00
C PHE A 287 -24.40 2.03 -1.30
N ASP A 288 -25.57 1.63 -1.80
CA ASP A 288 -26.72 2.50 -2.05
C ASP A 288 -27.20 3.27 -0.81
N ARG A 289 -26.88 2.76 0.39
CA ARG A 289 -27.28 3.36 1.67
C ARG A 289 -26.55 4.63 2.04
N PHE A 290 -25.31 4.78 1.60
CA PHE A 290 -24.57 6.04 1.78
C PHE A 290 -25.15 7.18 0.93
N GLY A 291 -26.04 6.85 -0.01
CA GLY A 291 -26.71 7.85 -0.85
C GLY A 291 -25.73 8.63 -1.72
N THR A 292 -26.10 9.85 -2.10
CA THR A 292 -25.30 10.65 -3.05
C THR A 292 -24.06 11.31 -2.43
N SER A 293 -23.96 11.32 -1.11
CA SER A 293 -22.91 12.01 -0.33
C SER A 293 -21.80 11.06 0.14
N ALA A 294 -21.70 9.87 -0.45
CA ALA A 294 -20.69 8.90 -0.07
C ALA A 294 -19.28 9.43 -0.36
N VAL A 295 -18.43 9.46 0.65
CA VAL A 295 -17.00 9.81 0.59
C VAL A 295 -16.19 8.52 0.66
N LEU A 296 -15.19 8.40 -0.21
CA LEU A 296 -14.17 7.36 -0.10
C LEU A 296 -12.98 7.94 0.63
N VAL A 297 -12.66 7.32 1.77
CA VAL A 297 -11.47 7.64 2.55
C VAL A 297 -10.37 6.66 2.21
N ALA A 298 -9.20 7.18 1.88
CA ALA A 298 -7.97 6.42 1.73
C ALA A 298 -6.92 6.95 2.71
N ALA A 299 -6.45 6.09 3.60
CA ALA A 299 -5.54 6.46 4.68
C ALA A 299 -4.23 5.66 4.59
N ASP A 300 -3.09 6.34 4.59
CA ASP A 300 -1.78 5.74 4.82
C ASP A 300 -0.94 6.58 5.81
N ASN A 301 0.35 6.24 6.00
CA ASN A 301 1.22 6.95 6.95
C ASN A 301 1.72 8.32 6.42
N LEU A 302 1.33 8.73 5.20
CA LEU A 302 1.77 9.94 4.52
C LEU A 302 0.64 10.97 4.36
N GLY A 303 -0.61 10.60 4.65
CA GLY A 303 -1.79 11.48 4.64
C GLY A 303 -3.10 10.71 4.45
N HIS A 304 -4.23 11.38 4.69
CA HIS A 304 -5.57 10.88 4.43
C HIS A 304 -6.18 11.65 3.25
N VAL A 305 -6.83 10.96 2.33
CA VAL A 305 -7.53 11.60 1.21
C VAL A 305 -8.99 11.22 1.24
N ASN A 306 -9.80 12.27 1.39
CA ASN A 306 -11.25 12.23 1.32
C ASN A 306 -11.68 12.62 -0.10
N LEU A 307 -12.12 11.63 -0.88
CA LEU A 307 -12.57 11.86 -2.25
C LEU A 307 -14.07 12.10 -2.30
N ASP A 308 -14.47 13.37 -2.39
CA ASP A 308 -15.84 13.74 -2.76
C ASP A 308 -16.13 13.41 -4.24
N ARG A 309 -17.39 13.06 -4.50
CA ARG A 309 -17.98 12.86 -5.82
C ARG A 309 -17.82 14.08 -6.74
N SER A 310 -17.65 15.29 -6.20
CA SER A 310 -17.52 16.54 -6.97
C SER A 310 -16.15 16.72 -7.64
N PHE A 311 -15.09 16.07 -7.15
CA PHE A 311 -13.70 16.27 -7.62
C PHE A 311 -13.20 15.25 -8.65
N VAL A 312 -14.00 14.24 -9.03
CA VAL A 312 -13.56 13.23 -9.98
C VAL A 312 -14.55 13.14 -11.14
N GLU A 313 -14.22 13.77 -12.28
CA GLU A 313 -14.96 13.74 -13.54
C GLU A 313 -15.28 12.32 -14.08
N ASN A 314 -14.78 11.25 -13.43
CA ASN A 314 -15.00 9.86 -13.82
C ASN A 314 -15.49 8.95 -12.68
N ILE A 315 -15.85 9.49 -11.50
CA ILE A 315 -16.63 8.75 -10.53
C ILE A 315 -18.08 8.77 -10.99
N VAL A 316 -18.41 7.84 -11.88
CA VAL A 316 -19.77 7.32 -11.92
C VAL A 316 -19.90 6.49 -10.65
N VAL A 317 -20.27 7.12 -9.51
CA VAL A 317 -20.98 6.36 -8.47
C VAL A 317 -22.33 5.98 -9.07
N ALA A 318 -22.33 4.98 -9.96
CA ALA A 318 -23.44 4.09 -10.08
C ALA A 318 -23.32 3.24 -8.81
N LEU A 319 -23.92 3.72 -7.72
CA LEU A 319 -24.23 2.88 -6.57
C LEU A 319 -25.19 1.82 -7.08
N ALA A 320 -24.64 0.78 -7.69
CA ALA A 320 -25.27 -0.51 -7.73
C ALA A 320 -25.10 -1.11 -6.34
N ASP A 321 -26.02 -1.99 -5.95
CA ASP A 321 -25.96 -2.66 -4.64
C ASP A 321 -24.59 -3.33 -4.39
N ASP A 322 -23.83 -3.66 -5.44
CA ASP A 322 -22.66 -4.54 -5.40
C ASP A 322 -21.31 -3.97 -5.88
N GLN A 323 -21.26 -2.80 -6.54
CA GLN A 323 -20.01 -2.26 -7.08
C GLN A 323 -19.99 -0.72 -7.17
N THR A 324 -18.83 -0.13 -6.87
CA THR A 324 -18.51 1.29 -7.11
C THR A 324 -17.06 1.48 -7.56
N THR A 325 -16.72 2.62 -8.15
CA THR A 325 -15.36 2.93 -8.67
C THR A 325 -14.91 4.34 -8.27
N ALA A 326 -13.64 4.49 -7.91
CA ALA A 326 -12.98 5.75 -7.55
C ALA A 326 -11.62 5.88 -8.24
N THR A 327 -11.03 7.08 -8.30
CA THR A 327 -9.64 7.25 -8.77
C THR A 327 -8.83 7.87 -7.65
N LEU A 328 -7.77 7.20 -7.21
CA LEU A 328 -6.85 7.73 -6.20
C LEU A 328 -5.75 8.54 -6.88
N SER A 329 -5.29 9.63 -6.26
CA SER A 329 -4.22 10.48 -6.79
C SER A 329 -2.89 9.72 -6.95
N SER A 330 -1.93 10.30 -7.68
CA SER A 330 -0.61 9.69 -7.96
C SER A 330 0.26 9.47 -6.72
N ASP A 331 -0.05 10.15 -5.62
CA ASP A 331 0.89 10.34 -4.53
C ASP A 331 0.75 9.27 -3.43
N HIS A 332 -0.33 8.49 -3.47
CA HIS A 332 -0.54 7.33 -2.58
C HIS A 332 0.32 6.15 -3.02
N ALA A 333 1.42 5.91 -2.32
CA ALA A 333 2.32 4.80 -2.56
C ALA A 333 2.27 3.80 -1.38
N GLY A 334 2.17 2.51 -1.68
CA GLY A 334 2.21 1.46 -0.65
C GLY A 334 0.84 1.03 -0.14
N SER A 335 0.77 0.55 1.10
CA SER A 335 -0.46 0.01 1.66
C SER A 335 -1.34 1.14 2.19
N THR A 336 -2.58 1.22 1.71
CA THR A 336 -3.61 2.15 2.18
C THR A 336 -4.81 1.39 2.73
N ASN A 337 -5.47 1.96 3.72
CA ASN A 337 -6.75 1.49 4.24
C ASN A 337 -7.89 2.28 3.60
N LEU A 338 -8.93 1.58 3.18
CA LEU A 338 -10.09 2.15 2.51
C LEU A 338 -11.36 1.93 3.32
N PHE A 339 -12.19 2.95 3.44
CA PHE A 339 -13.58 2.82 3.86
C PHE A 339 -14.48 3.84 3.13
N LEU A 340 -15.77 3.54 3.09
CA LEU A 340 -16.79 4.47 2.60
C LEU A 340 -17.53 5.05 3.80
N SER A 341 -17.82 6.35 3.77
CA SER A 341 -18.63 7.05 4.77
C SER A 341 -19.69 7.93 4.09
N ASP A 342 -20.78 8.24 4.80
CA ASP A 342 -21.73 9.30 4.44
C ASP A 342 -21.67 10.52 5.37
N GLY A 343 -20.61 10.60 6.18
CA GLY A 343 -20.45 11.63 7.23
C GLY A 343 -20.96 11.20 8.60
N SER A 344 -21.79 10.15 8.70
CA SER A 344 -22.31 9.71 10.01
C SER A 344 -21.84 8.32 10.41
N VAL A 345 -21.56 7.48 9.43
CA VAL A 345 -21.20 6.08 9.62
C VAL A 345 -20.26 5.62 8.53
N SER A 346 -19.32 4.72 8.88
CA SER A 346 -18.39 4.12 7.93
C SER A 346 -18.66 2.64 7.67
N SER A 347 -18.26 2.17 6.49
CA SER A 347 -18.14 0.74 6.18
C SER A 347 -17.03 0.08 7.00
N ASN A 348 -16.83 -1.22 6.82
CA ASN A 348 -15.58 -1.84 7.25
C ASN A 348 -14.37 -1.21 6.53
N ILE A 349 -13.24 -1.23 7.21
CA ILE A 349 -11.93 -0.90 6.62
C ILE A 349 -11.43 -2.09 5.80
N LEU A 350 -10.91 -1.81 4.61
CA LEU A 350 -10.26 -2.79 3.74
C LEU A 350 -8.89 -2.30 3.27
N GLY A 351 -7.86 -3.13 3.42
CA GLY A 351 -6.52 -2.80 2.92
C GLY A 351 -6.39 -2.95 1.40
N LEU A 352 -5.67 -2.02 0.78
CA LEU A 352 -5.32 -2.01 -0.64
C LEU A 352 -3.83 -1.69 -0.81
N THR A 353 -3.15 -2.35 -1.75
CA THR A 353 -1.77 -2.02 -2.10
C THR A 353 -1.71 -1.18 -3.37
N MET A 354 -1.19 0.04 -3.26
CA MET A 354 -0.89 0.93 -4.38
C MET A 354 0.44 0.54 -5.02
N ILE A 355 0.39 0.07 -6.26
CA ILE A 355 1.56 -0.26 -7.08
C ILE A 355 1.92 0.91 -7.99
N ALA A 356 3.19 0.99 -8.39
CA ALA A 356 3.67 2.02 -9.30
C ALA A 356 2.89 2.04 -10.62
N ALA A 357 2.71 3.23 -11.20
CA ALA A 357 1.93 3.42 -12.44
C ALA A 357 2.39 2.50 -13.59
N ASP A 358 3.69 2.21 -13.69
CA ASP A 358 4.29 1.36 -14.74
C ASP A 358 4.50 -0.11 -14.34
N ALA A 359 4.07 -0.52 -13.14
CA ALA A 359 4.23 -1.89 -12.66
C ALA A 359 3.46 -2.89 -13.55
N PRO A 360 4.05 -4.01 -13.98
CA PRO A 360 3.29 -5.04 -14.70
C PRO A 360 2.32 -5.72 -13.75
N ILE A 361 1.15 -6.15 -14.23
CA ILE A 361 0.21 -6.93 -13.41
C ILE A 361 -0.17 -8.23 -14.12
N VAL A 362 -0.50 -9.25 -13.33
CA VAL A 362 -1.07 -10.53 -13.76
C VAL A 362 -2.52 -10.58 -13.29
N SER A 363 -3.44 -10.80 -14.21
CA SER A 363 -4.87 -10.94 -13.95
C SER A 363 -5.37 -12.37 -14.15
N GLU A 364 -4.68 -13.18 -14.94
CA GLU A 364 -5.04 -14.58 -15.18
C GLU A 364 -3.81 -15.39 -15.58
N ILE A 365 -3.77 -16.66 -15.16
CA ILE A 365 -2.75 -17.62 -15.60
C ILE A 365 -3.45 -18.89 -16.05
N SER A 366 -3.19 -19.28 -17.30
CA SER A 366 -3.46 -20.63 -17.79
C SER A 366 -2.16 -21.40 -17.85
N ALA A 367 -2.12 -22.59 -17.26
CA ALA A 367 -0.93 -23.40 -17.15
C ALA A 367 -1.19 -24.80 -17.68
N VAL A 368 -0.41 -25.24 -18.67
CA VAL A 368 -0.55 -26.55 -19.30
C VAL A 368 0.77 -27.29 -19.24
N ARG A 369 0.76 -28.51 -18.70
CA ARG A 369 1.93 -29.40 -18.70
C ARG A 369 2.07 -30.02 -20.09
N SER A 370 3.28 -29.99 -20.63
CA SER A 370 3.60 -30.52 -21.95
C SER A 370 4.95 -31.23 -21.92
N GLY A 371 4.93 -32.56 -22.01
CA GLY A 371 6.13 -33.38 -21.92
C GLY A 371 6.86 -33.18 -20.59
N SER A 372 8.12 -32.75 -20.63
CA SER A 372 8.95 -32.47 -19.45
C SER A 372 8.94 -30.99 -19.03
N SER A 373 7.93 -30.22 -19.45
CA SER A 373 7.84 -28.78 -19.23
C SER A 373 6.42 -28.34 -18.88
N THR A 374 6.29 -27.13 -18.34
CA THR A 374 5.00 -26.46 -18.10
C THR A 374 4.98 -25.17 -18.88
N VAL A 375 3.95 -24.98 -19.70
CA VAL A 375 3.72 -23.77 -20.48
C VAL A 375 2.67 -22.93 -19.77
N LEU A 376 3.07 -21.72 -19.38
CA LEU A 376 2.20 -20.72 -18.78
C LEU A 376 1.82 -19.70 -19.84
N THR A 377 0.52 -19.45 -20.00
CA THR A 377 -0.01 -18.27 -20.67
C THR A 377 -0.48 -17.31 -19.59
N ILE A 378 0.25 -16.21 -19.43
CA ILE A 378 0.02 -15.21 -18.40
C ILE A 378 -0.65 -14.02 -19.08
N ARG A 379 -1.84 -13.64 -18.60
CA ARG A 379 -2.57 -12.46 -19.05
C ARG A 379 -2.54 -11.39 -17.97
N GLY A 380 -2.58 -10.14 -18.40
CA GLY A 380 -2.51 -8.99 -17.52
C GLY A 380 -2.26 -7.71 -18.31
N ASP A 381 -1.55 -6.76 -17.71
CA ASP A 381 -1.32 -5.43 -18.29
C ASP A 381 0.13 -4.95 -18.06
N HIS A 382 0.55 -4.01 -18.90
CA HIS A 382 1.87 -3.35 -18.84
C HIS A 382 3.04 -4.32 -19.00
N PHE A 383 2.84 -5.40 -19.76
CA PHE A 383 3.94 -6.25 -20.18
C PHE A 383 4.75 -5.59 -21.30
N SER A 384 6.06 -5.76 -21.24
CA SER A 384 7.02 -5.19 -22.17
C SER A 384 8.15 -6.18 -22.44
N SER A 385 9.10 -5.81 -23.31
CA SER A 385 10.29 -6.61 -23.54
C SER A 385 11.24 -6.68 -22.32
N GLN A 386 11.00 -5.85 -21.31
CA GLN A 386 11.75 -5.83 -20.05
C GLN A 386 11.06 -6.63 -18.94
N THR A 387 9.86 -7.16 -19.19
CA THR A 387 9.15 -7.93 -18.16
C THR A 387 9.88 -9.22 -17.84
N THR A 388 10.31 -9.38 -16.60
CA THR A 388 10.83 -10.63 -16.05
C THR A 388 9.70 -11.40 -15.36
N VAL A 389 9.81 -12.72 -15.38
CA VAL A 389 8.83 -13.62 -14.75
C VAL A 389 9.56 -14.58 -13.84
N ALA A 390 9.12 -14.68 -12.58
CA ALA A 390 9.58 -15.70 -11.66
C ALA A 390 8.44 -16.67 -11.33
N VAL A 391 8.78 -17.96 -11.25
CA VAL A 391 7.87 -19.05 -10.88
C VAL A 391 8.41 -19.68 -9.61
N ASN A 392 7.59 -19.72 -8.55
CA ASN A 392 8.00 -20.18 -7.22
C ASN A 392 9.28 -19.47 -6.71
N GLY A 393 9.37 -18.16 -6.95
CA GLY A 393 10.51 -17.32 -6.57
C GLY A 393 11.76 -17.47 -7.44
N SER A 394 11.76 -18.34 -8.44
CA SER A 394 12.89 -18.52 -9.36
C SER A 394 12.61 -17.89 -10.72
N GLU A 395 13.47 -16.99 -11.19
CA GLU A 395 13.34 -16.34 -12.49
C GLU A 395 13.42 -17.37 -13.64
N VAL A 396 12.54 -17.23 -14.63
CA VAL A 396 12.45 -18.13 -15.78
C VAL A 396 13.13 -17.50 -16.98
N SER A 397 14.05 -18.24 -17.60
CA SER A 397 14.86 -17.74 -18.72
C SER A 397 14.14 -17.67 -20.07
N SER A 398 12.93 -18.24 -20.18
CA SER A 398 12.18 -18.35 -21.44
C SER A 398 10.83 -17.66 -21.34
N VAL A 399 10.84 -16.34 -21.43
CA VAL A 399 9.65 -15.48 -21.46
C VAL A 399 9.47 -14.93 -22.87
N THR A 400 8.30 -15.15 -23.47
CA THR A 400 7.93 -14.63 -24.79
C THR A 400 6.80 -13.62 -24.65
N LEU A 401 7.05 -12.36 -24.99
CA LEU A 401 6.02 -11.34 -25.11
C LEU A 401 5.25 -11.55 -26.42
N GLN A 402 3.94 -11.81 -26.32
CA GLN A 402 3.06 -11.83 -27.50
C GLN A 402 2.58 -10.43 -27.82
N ASP A 403 2.07 -9.73 -26.81
CA ASP A 403 1.63 -8.34 -26.84
C ASP A 403 1.72 -7.74 -25.43
N SER A 404 1.30 -6.50 -25.25
CA SER A 404 1.38 -5.79 -23.96
C SER A 404 0.49 -6.36 -22.84
N THR A 405 -0.32 -7.38 -23.15
CA THR A 405 -1.26 -8.02 -22.21
C THR A 405 -1.05 -9.53 -22.07
N THR A 406 -0.19 -10.14 -22.90
CA THR A 406 0.01 -11.60 -22.90
C THR A 406 1.49 -11.99 -22.97
N LEU A 407 1.91 -12.78 -21.98
CA LEU A 407 3.20 -13.46 -21.94
C LEU A 407 3.00 -14.98 -22.08
N VAL A 408 3.93 -15.64 -22.77
CA VAL A 408 4.04 -17.10 -22.77
C VAL A 408 5.38 -17.50 -22.19
N VAL A 409 5.34 -18.32 -21.13
CA VAL A 409 6.52 -18.75 -20.38
C VAL A 409 6.61 -20.26 -20.41
N THR A 410 7.79 -20.79 -20.73
CA THR A 410 8.05 -22.23 -20.67
C THR A 410 8.98 -22.53 -19.52
N VAL A 411 8.48 -23.26 -18.53
CA VAL A 411 9.25 -23.73 -17.39
C VAL A 411 9.75 -25.15 -17.70
N PRO A 412 11.07 -25.42 -17.66
CA PRO A 412 11.66 -26.73 -17.95
C PRO A 412 11.48 -27.72 -16.77
N ALA A 413 10.29 -27.74 -16.19
CA ALA A 413 9.85 -28.64 -15.14
C ALA A 413 8.35 -28.88 -15.29
N VAL A 414 7.88 -30.06 -14.89
CA VAL A 414 6.45 -30.39 -14.80
C VAL A 414 5.98 -29.90 -13.43
N LEU A 415 5.24 -28.80 -13.40
CA LEU A 415 4.77 -28.16 -12.18
C LEU A 415 3.31 -28.49 -11.96
N ALA A 416 2.96 -28.93 -10.74
CA ALA A 416 1.57 -29.18 -10.39
C ALA A 416 0.73 -27.88 -10.32
N GLY A 417 1.42 -26.83 -9.93
CA GLY A 417 0.95 -25.47 -9.74
C GLY A 417 2.11 -24.66 -9.18
N GLY A 418 1.83 -23.44 -8.75
CA GLY A 418 2.81 -22.58 -8.14
C GLY A 418 2.36 -21.14 -8.14
N THR A 419 3.28 -20.25 -7.81
CA THR A 419 3.04 -18.81 -7.82
C THR A 419 3.88 -18.19 -8.91
N VAL A 420 3.28 -17.28 -9.67
CA VAL A 420 3.97 -16.41 -10.64
C VAL A 420 4.09 -15.02 -10.04
N SER A 421 5.25 -14.40 -10.23
CA SER A 421 5.45 -12.97 -10.04
C SER A 421 6.06 -12.33 -11.29
N VAL A 422 5.75 -11.06 -11.52
CA VAL A 422 6.23 -10.28 -12.67
C VAL A 422 6.89 -8.99 -12.20
N ALA A 423 7.86 -8.48 -12.97
CA ALA A 423 8.49 -7.19 -12.72
C ALA A 423 8.98 -6.53 -14.02
N ASN A 424 9.00 -5.20 -14.07
CA ASN A 424 9.61 -4.41 -15.15
C ASN A 424 10.77 -3.60 -14.57
N ASP A 425 12.01 -3.78 -15.03
CA ASP A 425 13.16 -2.96 -14.60
C ASP A 425 13.28 -2.79 -13.07
N SER A 426 13.00 -3.86 -12.30
CA SER A 426 12.95 -3.90 -10.82
C SER A 426 11.69 -3.28 -10.16
N ILE A 427 10.77 -2.73 -10.94
CA ILE A 427 9.42 -2.38 -10.48
C ILE A 427 8.63 -3.67 -10.35
N ALA A 428 8.40 -4.11 -9.11
CA ALA A 428 7.63 -5.30 -8.82
C ALA A 428 6.14 -5.12 -9.18
N GLY A 429 5.58 -6.13 -9.82
CA GLY A 429 4.14 -6.28 -10.02
C GLY A 429 3.48 -7.06 -8.88
N ASN A 430 2.32 -7.65 -9.17
CA ASN A 430 1.65 -8.57 -8.26
C ASN A 430 2.08 -10.02 -8.46
N THR A 431 1.63 -10.86 -7.53
CA THR A 431 1.75 -12.32 -7.61
C THR A 431 0.39 -12.95 -7.87
N MET A 432 0.39 -14.11 -8.52
CA MET A 432 -0.81 -14.92 -8.72
C MET A 432 -0.47 -16.40 -8.72
N ASP A 433 -1.30 -17.17 -8.02
CA ASP A 433 -1.19 -18.63 -8.02
C ASP A 433 -1.81 -19.23 -9.27
N PHE A 434 -1.25 -20.35 -9.72
CA PHE A 434 -1.78 -21.14 -10.81
C PHE A 434 -1.79 -22.62 -10.43
N ILE A 435 -2.71 -23.35 -11.04
CA ILE A 435 -2.72 -24.80 -11.06
C ILE A 435 -2.57 -25.21 -12.51
N ALA A 436 -1.62 -26.12 -12.79
CA ALA A 436 -1.39 -26.58 -14.14
C ALA A 436 -2.29 -27.79 -14.45
N THR A 437 -2.75 -27.84 -15.69
CA THR A 437 -3.57 -28.93 -16.22
C THR A 437 -2.76 -29.82 -17.15
N ALA A 438 -3.17 -31.08 -17.27
CA ALA A 438 -2.62 -32.03 -18.23
C ALA A 438 -3.77 -32.73 -18.97
N ASP A 439 -3.75 -32.65 -20.30
CA ASP A 439 -4.68 -33.42 -21.13
C ASP A 439 -4.28 -34.90 -21.12
N SER A 440 -5.26 -35.77 -20.88
CA SER A 440 -5.08 -37.23 -20.84
C SER A 440 -6.27 -37.94 -21.47
N SER A 441 -6.17 -39.26 -21.62
CA SER A 441 -7.25 -40.12 -22.09
C SER A 441 -7.41 -41.31 -21.15
N ILE A 442 -8.66 -41.61 -20.80
CA ILE A 442 -9.01 -42.73 -19.93
C ILE A 442 -9.87 -43.74 -20.69
N THR A 443 -9.65 -45.02 -20.42
CA THR A 443 -10.44 -46.11 -21.01
C THR A 443 -11.48 -46.61 -20.01
N VAL A 444 -12.73 -46.78 -20.45
CA VAL A 444 -13.84 -47.33 -19.66
C VAL A 444 -13.96 -48.81 -19.93
N GLU A 445 -13.82 -49.63 -18.89
CA GLU A 445 -13.84 -51.08 -18.95
C GLU A 445 -14.99 -51.64 -18.10
N LEU A 446 -16.05 -52.11 -18.75
CA LEU A 446 -17.19 -52.75 -18.09
C LEU A 446 -16.98 -54.26 -17.92
N PRO A 447 -17.50 -54.87 -16.84
CA PRO A 447 -17.50 -56.32 -16.68
C PRO A 447 -18.18 -57.04 -17.85
N PRO A 448 -17.70 -58.24 -18.24
CA PRO A 448 -18.34 -59.03 -19.29
C PRO A 448 -19.82 -59.30 -18.97
N GLY A 449 -20.70 -59.01 -19.93
CA GLY A 449 -22.14 -59.21 -19.78
C GLY A 449 -22.90 -58.00 -19.24
N SER A 450 -22.22 -56.89 -18.93
CA SER A 450 -22.88 -55.66 -18.51
C SER A 450 -23.92 -55.19 -19.55
N PRO A 451 -25.13 -54.81 -19.13
CA PRO A 451 -26.19 -54.35 -20.04
C PRO A 451 -25.98 -52.93 -20.57
N ILE A 452 -24.95 -52.22 -20.11
CA ILE A 452 -24.68 -50.81 -20.46
C ILE A 452 -23.83 -50.70 -21.72
N LEU A 453 -24.25 -49.81 -22.62
CA LEU A 453 -23.45 -49.44 -23.78
C LEU A 453 -22.50 -48.29 -23.41
N THR A 454 -21.24 -48.35 -23.83
CA THR A 454 -20.26 -47.27 -23.60
C THR A 454 -20.75 -45.92 -24.12
N SER A 455 -21.56 -45.90 -25.19
CA SER A 455 -22.20 -44.70 -25.73
C SER A 455 -23.20 -44.00 -24.79
N GLN A 456 -23.62 -44.66 -23.69
CA GLN A 456 -24.49 -44.08 -22.67
C GLN A 456 -23.71 -43.45 -21.52
N ILE A 457 -22.38 -43.65 -21.50
CA ILE A 457 -21.49 -43.19 -20.45
C ILE A 457 -20.91 -41.84 -20.83
N SER A 458 -20.92 -40.93 -19.86
CA SER A 458 -20.21 -39.66 -19.91
C SER A 458 -19.19 -39.61 -18.78
N VAL A 459 -18.01 -39.09 -19.06
CA VAL A 459 -16.92 -38.98 -18.09
C VAL A 459 -16.73 -37.52 -17.72
N ILE A 460 -16.64 -37.26 -16.42
CA ILE A 460 -16.44 -35.93 -15.83
C ILE A 460 -15.20 -36.01 -14.94
N SER A 461 -14.28 -35.09 -15.14
CA SER A 461 -13.19 -34.79 -14.19
C SER A 461 -13.54 -33.52 -13.42
N SER A 462 -12.84 -33.24 -12.32
CA SER A 462 -13.15 -32.08 -11.46
C SER A 462 -13.13 -30.72 -12.18
N SER A 463 -12.51 -30.66 -13.35
CA SER A 463 -12.22 -29.43 -14.09
C SER A 463 -12.69 -29.46 -15.55
N SER A 464 -13.34 -30.54 -16.01
CA SER A 464 -13.76 -30.69 -17.41
C SER A 464 -15.28 -30.74 -17.58
N THR A 465 -15.75 -30.23 -18.71
CA THR A 465 -17.08 -30.61 -19.23
C THR A 465 -17.15 -32.11 -19.48
N ALA A 466 -18.35 -32.68 -19.36
CA ALA A 466 -18.57 -34.10 -19.61
C ALA A 466 -18.10 -34.52 -21.02
N SER A 467 -17.22 -35.52 -21.08
CA SER A 467 -16.71 -36.11 -22.32
C SER A 467 -17.48 -37.39 -22.63
N SER A 468 -18.00 -37.50 -23.85
CA SER A 468 -18.60 -38.76 -24.33
C SER A 468 -17.54 -39.83 -24.52
N VAL A 469 -17.86 -41.06 -24.15
CA VAL A 469 -17.00 -42.22 -24.40
C VAL A 469 -17.12 -42.66 -25.87
N ASP A 470 -15.99 -42.86 -26.54
CA ASP A 470 -15.93 -43.28 -27.94
C ASP A 470 -16.26 -44.78 -28.14
N SER A 471 -16.29 -45.22 -29.40
CA SER A 471 -16.59 -46.63 -29.75
C SER A 471 -15.52 -47.63 -29.29
N GLN A 472 -14.35 -47.16 -28.87
CA GLN A 472 -13.23 -47.95 -28.35
C GLN A 472 -13.20 -47.91 -26.82
N GLY A 473 -14.13 -47.19 -26.17
CA GLY A 473 -14.19 -47.05 -24.72
C GLY A 473 -13.35 -45.90 -24.18
N ASN A 474 -12.77 -45.02 -25.00
CA ASN A 474 -11.92 -43.94 -24.53
C ASN A 474 -12.70 -42.63 -24.33
N ALA A 475 -12.33 -41.86 -23.32
CA ALA A 475 -12.78 -40.50 -23.10
C ALA A 475 -11.58 -39.57 -22.92
N ALA A 476 -11.69 -38.35 -23.44
CA ALA A 476 -10.73 -37.29 -23.16
C ALA A 476 -11.01 -36.71 -21.76
N ILE A 477 -9.96 -36.52 -20.97
CA ILE A 477 -10.03 -35.96 -19.62
C ILE A 477 -8.92 -34.94 -19.44
N THR A 478 -9.13 -34.01 -18.51
CA THR A 478 -8.10 -33.07 -18.07
C THR A 478 -7.81 -33.34 -16.61
N VAL A 479 -6.56 -33.68 -16.30
CA VAL A 479 -6.11 -33.91 -14.93
C VAL A 479 -5.56 -32.60 -14.39
N THR A 480 -6.06 -32.18 -13.23
CA THR A 480 -5.68 -30.92 -12.57
C THR A 480 -4.91 -31.24 -11.28
N GLY A 481 -3.84 -30.49 -11.00
CA GLY A 481 -3.08 -30.66 -9.75
C GLY A 481 -2.28 -31.98 -9.62
N GLY A 482 -2.09 -32.73 -10.72
CA GLY A 482 -1.25 -33.93 -10.80
C GLY A 482 -1.96 -35.25 -10.46
N CYS A 483 -3.07 -35.20 -9.72
CA CYS A 483 -3.98 -36.31 -9.52
C CYS A 483 -5.41 -35.81 -9.38
N ASP A 484 -6.37 -36.51 -9.99
CA ASP A 484 -7.78 -36.16 -9.94
C ASP A 484 -8.69 -37.40 -9.77
N TYR A 485 -9.88 -37.18 -9.18
CA TYR A 485 -10.97 -38.14 -9.21
C TYR A 485 -11.75 -37.98 -10.50
N VAL A 486 -11.69 -38.99 -11.35
CA VAL A 486 -12.46 -39.05 -12.58
C VAL A 486 -13.68 -39.93 -12.34
N ILE A 487 -14.86 -39.39 -12.65
CA ILE A 487 -16.15 -40.03 -12.43
C ILE A 487 -16.81 -40.27 -13.79
N ALA A 488 -17.36 -41.45 -13.98
CA ALA A 488 -18.26 -41.74 -15.08
C ALA A 488 -19.70 -41.80 -14.57
N SER A 489 -20.60 -41.11 -15.24
CA SER A 489 -22.05 -41.25 -15.08
C SER A 489 -22.66 -41.85 -16.35
N ALA A 490 -23.83 -42.47 -16.25
CA ALA A 490 -24.59 -42.93 -17.39
C ALA A 490 -26.04 -42.44 -17.27
N ALA A 491 -26.57 -41.92 -18.37
CA ALA A 491 -27.92 -41.39 -18.41
C ALA A 491 -28.93 -42.56 -18.50
N ALA A 492 -29.25 -43.16 -17.36
CA ALA A 492 -30.43 -43.99 -17.20
C ALA A 492 -31.45 -43.19 -16.37
N ASP A 493 -32.47 -42.64 -17.04
CA ASP A 493 -33.67 -42.04 -16.43
C ASP A 493 -33.56 -40.67 -15.72
N GLY A 494 -32.50 -39.90 -15.97
CA GLY A 494 -32.47 -38.47 -15.63
C GLY A 494 -31.92 -38.10 -14.25
N ASP A 495 -31.39 -39.06 -13.49
CA ASP A 495 -30.55 -38.82 -12.31
C ASP A 495 -29.09 -39.21 -12.63
N ASP A 496 -28.15 -38.27 -12.47
CA ASP A 496 -26.70 -38.49 -12.61
C ASP A 496 -26.20 -39.42 -11.49
N THR A 497 -26.38 -40.72 -11.69
CA THR A 497 -25.88 -41.74 -10.78
C THR A 497 -24.41 -42.01 -11.07
N LEU A 498 -23.60 -42.15 -10.02
CA LEU A 498 -22.20 -42.59 -10.12
C LEU A 498 -22.15 -43.99 -10.72
N TYR A 499 -21.42 -44.20 -11.82
CA TYR A 499 -21.25 -45.52 -12.45
C TYR A 499 -19.87 -46.11 -12.23
N LEU A 500 -18.82 -45.35 -12.55
CA LEU A 500 -17.44 -45.75 -12.33
C LEU A 500 -16.66 -44.58 -11.77
N ALA A 501 -15.58 -44.88 -11.08
CA ALA A 501 -14.63 -43.88 -10.62
C ALA A 501 -13.20 -44.41 -10.74
N ALA A 502 -12.25 -43.49 -10.86
CA ALA A 502 -10.83 -43.78 -10.75
C ALA A 502 -10.10 -42.59 -10.14
N LEU A 503 -9.02 -42.88 -9.39
CA LEU A 503 -7.96 -41.90 -9.17
C LEU A 503 -7.03 -41.97 -10.36
N VAL A 504 -6.86 -40.85 -11.04
CA VAL A 504 -6.05 -40.73 -12.24
C VAL A 504 -4.92 -39.77 -11.96
N SER A 505 -3.70 -40.26 -12.12
CA SER A 505 -2.51 -39.41 -12.16
C SER A 505 -2.22 -39.04 -13.59
N GLU A 506 -1.62 -37.88 -13.79
CA GLU A 506 -1.17 -37.44 -15.12
C GLU A 506 -0.12 -38.37 -15.76
N ASP A 507 0.68 -39.06 -14.94
CA ASP A 507 1.73 -39.97 -15.40
C ASP A 507 1.17 -41.33 -15.85
N ASP A 508 -0.14 -41.54 -15.72
CA ASP A 508 -0.77 -42.81 -16.07
C ASP A 508 -0.71 -43.05 -17.57
N ALA A 509 -0.01 -44.12 -17.95
CA ALA A 509 -0.07 -44.64 -19.29
C ALA A 509 -1.42 -45.34 -19.51
N ALA A 510 -2.39 -44.62 -20.09
CA ALA A 510 -3.74 -45.10 -20.40
C ALA A 510 -4.49 -45.66 -19.17
N PRO A 511 -4.87 -44.79 -18.21
CA PRO A 511 -5.65 -45.19 -17.04
C PRO A 511 -6.97 -45.86 -17.44
N ALA A 512 -7.43 -46.81 -16.64
CA ALA A 512 -8.69 -47.52 -16.86
C ALA A 512 -9.70 -47.22 -15.74
N MET A 513 -10.97 -47.08 -16.09
CA MET A 513 -12.10 -47.09 -15.16
C MET A 513 -12.78 -48.45 -15.19
N ASN A 514 -12.70 -49.18 -14.08
CA ASN A 514 -13.34 -50.47 -13.88
C ASN A 514 -13.77 -50.67 -12.42
N SER A 515 -14.26 -51.86 -12.08
CA SER A 515 -14.71 -52.20 -10.72
C SER A 515 -13.61 -52.06 -9.66
N LEU A 516 -12.34 -52.29 -10.02
CA LEU A 516 -11.21 -52.17 -9.09
C LEU A 516 -10.86 -50.71 -8.82
N THR A 517 -10.75 -49.89 -9.86
CA THR A 517 -10.47 -48.46 -9.69
C THR A 517 -11.63 -47.76 -8.99
N THR A 518 -12.86 -48.22 -9.22
CA THR A 518 -14.07 -47.70 -8.55
C THR A 518 -14.08 -48.08 -7.08
N ALA A 519 -13.75 -49.33 -6.74
CA ALA A 519 -13.63 -49.76 -5.34
C ALA A 519 -12.53 -48.97 -4.60
N THR A 520 -11.40 -48.74 -5.28
CA THR A 520 -10.28 -47.96 -4.76
C THR A 520 -10.67 -46.50 -4.52
N ALA A 521 -11.37 -45.88 -5.48
CA ALA A 521 -11.87 -44.52 -5.36
C ALA A 521 -12.91 -44.37 -4.23
N LEU A 522 -13.89 -45.27 -4.15
CA LEU A 522 -14.91 -45.26 -3.09
C LEU A 522 -14.31 -45.45 -1.69
N ALA A 523 -13.25 -46.25 -1.57
CA ALA A 523 -12.58 -46.47 -0.28
C ALA A 523 -11.70 -45.28 0.16
N THR A 524 -11.23 -44.46 -0.77
CA THR A 524 -10.33 -43.32 -0.50
C THR A 524 -11.06 -41.99 -0.41
N MET A 525 -12.14 -41.78 -1.18
CA MET A 525 -12.89 -40.52 -1.23
C MET A 525 -13.26 -39.97 0.15
N PRO A 526 -13.86 -40.74 1.09
CA PRO A 526 -14.20 -40.22 2.41
C PRO A 526 -12.97 -39.76 3.22
N LEU A 527 -11.82 -40.40 3.00
CA LEU A 527 -10.56 -40.06 3.68
C LEU A 527 -9.93 -38.79 3.10
N VAL A 528 -10.12 -38.53 1.80
CA VAL A 528 -9.69 -37.28 1.17
C VAL A 528 -10.61 -36.13 1.58
N SER A 529 -11.92 -36.33 1.58
CA SER A 529 -12.89 -35.28 1.92
C SER A 529 -12.95 -34.95 3.41
N PHE A 530 -12.75 -35.93 4.30
CA PHE A 530 -12.96 -35.75 5.74
C PHE A 530 -11.83 -36.30 6.62
N GLY A 531 -10.92 -37.12 6.07
CA GLY A 531 -9.92 -37.89 6.84
C GLY A 531 -8.48 -37.38 6.74
N GLY A 532 -8.22 -36.28 6.04
CA GLY A 532 -6.89 -35.66 5.94
C GLY A 532 -5.87 -36.40 5.07
N LEU A 533 -6.28 -37.41 4.30
CA LEU A 533 -5.43 -38.03 3.27
C LEU A 533 -5.38 -37.11 2.05
N SER A 534 -4.19 -36.73 1.59
CA SER A 534 -4.10 -35.93 0.35
C SER A 534 -4.47 -36.77 -0.87
N ILE A 535 -5.07 -36.15 -1.89
CA ILE A 535 -5.42 -36.84 -3.14
C ILE A 535 -4.17 -37.37 -3.86
N SER A 536 -3.06 -36.65 -3.77
CA SER A 536 -1.76 -37.06 -4.32
C SER A 536 -1.24 -38.33 -3.67
N ASP A 537 -1.27 -38.43 -2.34
CA ASP A 537 -0.87 -39.65 -1.60
C ASP A 537 -1.76 -40.83 -1.96
N ALA A 538 -3.07 -40.59 -2.14
CA ALA A 538 -4.02 -41.61 -2.57
C ALA A 538 -3.70 -42.12 -3.99
N CYS A 539 -3.29 -41.24 -4.91
CA CYS A 539 -2.83 -41.61 -6.25
C CYS A 539 -1.54 -42.42 -6.22
N GLU A 540 -0.51 -41.97 -5.49
CA GLU A 540 0.78 -42.65 -5.40
C GLU A 540 0.65 -44.08 -4.87
N ARG A 541 -0.35 -44.32 -4.01
CA ARG A 541 -0.57 -45.59 -3.32
C ARG A 541 -1.79 -46.35 -3.81
N ARG A 542 -2.42 -45.89 -4.89
CA ARG A 542 -3.58 -46.50 -5.56
C ARG A 542 -3.42 -48.01 -5.71
N ASP A 543 -2.27 -48.47 -6.19
CA ASP A 543 -2.03 -49.90 -6.44
C ASP A 543 -1.92 -50.71 -5.14
N GLU A 544 -1.30 -50.13 -4.11
CA GLU A 544 -1.23 -50.73 -2.76
C GLU A 544 -2.62 -50.84 -2.13
N ILE A 545 -3.40 -49.76 -2.25
CA ILE A 545 -4.77 -49.66 -1.74
C ILE A 545 -5.69 -50.64 -2.48
N GLY A 546 -5.61 -50.68 -3.81
CA GLY A 546 -6.37 -51.59 -4.64
C GLY A 546 -6.09 -53.06 -4.32
N ALA A 547 -4.88 -53.38 -3.86
CA ALA A 547 -4.49 -54.74 -3.46
C ALA A 547 -5.02 -55.17 -2.08
N LEU A 548 -5.61 -54.28 -1.29
CA LEU A 548 -6.14 -54.62 0.05
C LEU A 548 -7.32 -55.59 -0.07
N SER A 549 -7.36 -56.58 0.81
CA SER A 549 -8.40 -57.63 0.79
C SER A 549 -9.82 -57.07 0.92
N ALA A 550 -10.01 -56.03 1.73
CA ALA A 550 -11.29 -55.35 1.88
C ALA A 550 -11.70 -54.57 0.62
N VAL A 551 -10.75 -53.93 -0.07
CA VAL A 551 -10.97 -53.23 -1.35
C VAL A 551 -11.26 -54.24 -2.46
N MET A 552 -10.58 -55.38 -2.49
CA MET A 552 -10.86 -56.47 -3.42
C MET A 552 -12.24 -57.09 -3.19
N THR A 553 -12.70 -57.17 -1.94
CA THR A 553 -14.07 -57.61 -1.61
C THR A 553 -15.11 -56.62 -2.15
N LEU A 554 -14.85 -55.31 -1.97
CA LEU A 554 -15.68 -54.26 -2.54
C LEU A 554 -15.70 -54.32 -4.08
N ARG A 555 -14.54 -54.50 -4.73
CA ARG A 555 -14.41 -54.71 -6.18
C ARG A 555 -15.32 -55.84 -6.67
N ASP A 556 -15.30 -56.99 -6.01
CA ASP A 556 -16.09 -58.16 -6.44
C ASP A 556 -17.60 -57.90 -6.35
N LEU A 557 -18.03 -57.21 -5.29
CA LEU A 557 -19.41 -56.74 -5.16
C LEU A 557 -19.80 -55.80 -6.30
N LEU A 558 -18.96 -54.79 -6.58
CA LEU A 558 -19.20 -53.84 -7.67
C LEU A 558 -19.21 -54.54 -9.04
N SER A 559 -18.27 -55.46 -9.28
CA SER A 559 -18.17 -56.20 -10.54
C SER A 559 -19.39 -57.07 -10.80
N THR A 560 -19.97 -57.66 -9.75
CA THR A 560 -21.19 -58.47 -9.85
C THR A 560 -22.39 -57.58 -10.14
N SER A 561 -22.53 -56.48 -9.40
CA SER A 561 -23.64 -55.52 -9.57
C SER A 561 -23.66 -54.90 -10.98
N LEU A 562 -22.50 -54.48 -11.48
CA LEU A 562 -22.36 -53.91 -12.83
C LEU A 562 -22.58 -54.94 -13.95
N ALA A 563 -22.34 -56.23 -13.70
CA ALA A 563 -22.59 -57.30 -14.66
C ALA A 563 -24.07 -57.71 -14.69
N ASP A 564 -24.71 -57.82 -13.52
CA ASP A 564 -26.07 -58.36 -13.38
C ASP A 564 -27.15 -57.29 -13.51
N GLU A 565 -27.00 -56.16 -12.81
CA GLU A 565 -28.00 -55.09 -12.72
C GLU A 565 -27.63 -53.87 -13.57
N GLY A 566 -26.37 -53.78 -13.99
CA GLY A 566 -25.84 -52.63 -14.72
C GLY A 566 -25.59 -51.40 -13.84
N VAL A 567 -25.97 -51.40 -12.57
CA VAL A 567 -25.85 -50.24 -11.68
C VAL A 567 -24.98 -50.54 -10.47
N LEU A 568 -24.46 -49.50 -9.82
CA LEU A 568 -23.74 -49.64 -8.55
C LEU A 568 -24.72 -50.01 -7.41
N PRO A 569 -24.26 -50.78 -6.41
CA PRO A 569 -25.09 -51.19 -5.30
C PRO A 569 -25.44 -50.00 -4.37
N ASP A 570 -26.64 -50.04 -3.78
CA ASP A 570 -27.06 -49.06 -2.79
C ASP A 570 -26.30 -49.25 -1.47
N PHE A 571 -25.41 -48.31 -1.15
CA PHE A 571 -24.59 -48.33 0.07
C PHE A 571 -25.32 -47.87 1.34
N THR A 572 -26.59 -47.50 1.25
CA THR A 572 -27.45 -47.28 2.42
C THR A 572 -27.94 -48.60 3.02
N VAL A 573 -27.90 -49.69 2.25
CA VAL A 573 -28.24 -51.03 2.73
C VAL A 573 -27.12 -51.56 3.63
N ALA A 574 -27.48 -52.01 4.84
CA ALA A 574 -26.52 -52.42 5.88
C ALA A 574 -25.45 -53.43 5.43
N ALA A 575 -25.79 -54.36 4.52
CA ALA A 575 -24.85 -55.34 4.00
C ALA A 575 -23.73 -54.68 3.16
N ASN A 576 -24.09 -53.74 2.28
CA ASN A 576 -23.15 -53.02 1.42
C ASN A 576 -22.36 -51.99 2.21
N GLN A 577 -23.00 -51.32 3.17
CA GLN A 577 -22.37 -50.37 4.08
C GLN A 577 -21.24 -51.02 4.88
N ALA A 578 -21.43 -52.26 5.34
CA ALA A 578 -20.39 -53.00 6.04
C ALA A 578 -19.17 -53.28 5.16
N VAL A 579 -19.36 -53.61 3.88
CA VAL A 579 -18.26 -53.85 2.92
C VAL A 579 -17.48 -52.55 2.66
N LEU A 580 -18.19 -51.44 2.40
CA LEU A 580 -17.57 -50.13 2.19
C LEU A 580 -16.81 -49.66 3.44
N SER A 581 -17.41 -49.77 4.62
CA SER A 581 -16.79 -49.37 5.89
C SER A 581 -15.50 -50.17 6.16
N ASN A 582 -15.50 -51.48 5.91
CA ASN A 582 -14.30 -52.31 6.04
C ASN A 582 -13.21 -51.90 5.04
N ALA A 583 -13.58 -51.52 3.81
CA ALA A 583 -12.63 -51.02 2.82
C ALA A 583 -12.01 -49.68 3.28
N VAL A 584 -12.83 -48.72 3.70
CA VAL A 584 -12.37 -47.42 4.21
C VAL A 584 -11.45 -47.59 5.43
N ALA A 585 -11.79 -48.46 6.38
CA ALA A 585 -10.96 -48.75 7.54
C ALA A 585 -9.60 -49.35 7.13
N ALA A 586 -9.59 -50.30 6.18
CA ALA A 586 -8.35 -50.89 5.68
C ALA A 586 -7.45 -49.87 4.97
N VAL A 587 -8.03 -48.91 4.24
CA VAL A 587 -7.26 -47.81 3.63
C VAL A 587 -6.71 -46.87 4.69
N SER A 588 -7.50 -46.56 5.72
CA SER A 588 -7.05 -45.72 6.84
C SER A 588 -5.85 -46.31 7.58
N ASP A 589 -5.77 -47.63 7.74
CA ASP A 589 -4.63 -48.30 8.39
C ASP A 589 -3.35 -48.22 7.55
N VAL A 590 -3.50 -48.09 6.23
CA VAL A 590 -2.41 -48.05 5.27
C VAL A 590 -1.95 -46.61 5.07
N SER A 591 -2.85 -45.64 5.16
CA SER A 591 -2.58 -44.20 5.09
C SER A 591 -1.83 -43.70 6.34
N PRO A 592 -0.58 -43.18 6.23
CA PRO A 592 0.02 -42.45 7.34
C PRO A 592 -0.81 -41.18 7.53
N ALA A 593 -1.55 -41.09 8.63
CA ALA A 593 -2.19 -39.84 9.04
C ALA A 593 -1.11 -38.73 9.12
N SER A 594 -1.09 -37.86 8.11
CA SER A 594 -0.47 -36.51 8.09
C SER A 594 0.76 -36.29 8.98
N GLY A 595 1.76 -37.15 8.86
CA GLY A 595 3.05 -37.01 9.54
C GLY A 595 4.18 -37.53 8.65
N THR A 596 4.85 -36.60 7.96
CA THR A 596 6.14 -36.76 7.25
C THR A 596 6.72 -38.17 7.25
N SER A 597 6.35 -38.98 6.26
CA SER A 597 7.00 -40.26 5.99
C SER A 597 7.54 -40.25 4.57
N SER A 598 8.84 -39.93 4.45
CA SER A 598 9.61 -40.19 3.26
C SER A 598 9.61 -41.70 3.00
N THR A 599 8.77 -42.18 2.09
CA THR A 599 8.94 -43.51 1.52
C THR A 599 10.16 -43.48 0.62
N LYS A 600 11.24 -44.09 1.12
CA LYS A 600 12.45 -44.35 0.36
C LYS A 600 12.07 -45.05 -0.94
N ARG A 601 12.31 -44.35 -2.05
CA ARG A 601 12.44 -44.92 -3.40
C ARG A 601 13.32 -46.17 -3.29
N ARG A 602 12.77 -47.36 -3.60
CA ARG A 602 13.60 -48.56 -3.83
C ARG A 602 14.34 -48.36 -5.15
N GLU A 603 15.41 -47.57 -5.12
CA GLU A 603 16.41 -47.64 -6.16
C GLU A 603 17.09 -49.00 -6.07
N LYS A 604 17.06 -49.70 -7.19
CA LYS A 604 17.69 -50.99 -7.42
C LYS A 604 19.17 -50.85 -7.06
N ALA A 605 19.56 -51.36 -5.90
CA ALA A 605 20.91 -51.21 -5.37
C ALA A 605 21.96 -51.65 -6.41
N LEU A 606 22.78 -50.70 -6.86
CA LEU A 606 24.06 -51.01 -7.48
C LEU A 606 24.92 -51.73 -6.43
N GLN A 607 25.21 -53.02 -6.68
CA GLN A 607 26.17 -53.76 -5.88
C GLN A 607 27.58 -53.24 -6.17
N THR A 608 28.17 -52.52 -5.21
CA THR A 608 29.62 -52.36 -5.14
C THR A 608 30.19 -53.41 -4.20
N LYS A 609 30.90 -54.37 -4.81
CA LYS A 609 31.82 -55.29 -4.14
C LYS A 609 33.03 -54.49 -3.66
N SER A 610 33.35 -54.50 -2.36
CA SER A 610 34.75 -54.47 -1.92
C SER A 610 34.92 -55.11 -0.55
N ASP A 611 35.86 -56.03 -0.51
CA ASP A 611 36.26 -56.83 0.63
C ASP A 611 36.91 -56.00 1.76
N ALA A 612 36.61 -56.43 2.99
CA ALA A 612 37.40 -56.39 4.22
C ALA A 612 38.34 -55.19 4.56
N ALA A 613 38.05 -54.66 5.75
CA ALA A 613 38.96 -54.17 6.81
C ALA A 613 39.22 -52.66 6.90
N ALA A 614 39.08 -52.18 8.14
CA ALA A 614 39.18 -50.81 8.67
C ALA A 614 37.94 -49.94 8.46
N GLY A 615 37.26 -49.62 9.56
CA GLY A 615 36.08 -48.76 9.58
C GLY A 615 36.40 -47.32 9.15
N PRO A 616 35.45 -46.60 8.54
CA PRO A 616 35.70 -45.25 8.05
C PRO A 616 35.71 -44.25 9.21
N THR A 617 36.77 -43.45 9.28
CA THR A 617 36.71 -42.12 9.87
C THR A 617 35.84 -41.25 8.96
N ILE A 618 34.63 -40.92 9.42
CA ILE A 618 33.78 -39.93 8.76
C ILE A 618 34.27 -38.56 9.22
N THR A 619 34.88 -37.80 8.31
CA THR A 619 35.05 -36.35 8.46
C THR A 619 33.92 -35.70 7.66
N PRO A 620 32.94 -35.02 8.29
CA PRO A 620 31.92 -34.29 7.54
C PRO A 620 32.58 -33.12 6.80
N SER A 621 32.40 -33.04 5.48
CA SER A 621 32.73 -31.84 4.70
C SER A 621 31.53 -30.91 4.71
N GLU A 622 31.72 -29.77 5.38
CA GLU A 622 30.92 -28.52 5.38
C GLU A 622 29.41 -28.63 5.65
N GLN A 623 29.02 -27.93 6.71
CA GLN A 623 27.89 -28.19 7.58
C GLN A 623 27.09 -26.88 7.75
N TYR A 624 25.94 -26.78 7.10
CA TYR A 624 24.86 -25.82 7.40
C TYR A 624 23.55 -26.64 7.31
N ASP A 625 22.67 -26.70 8.32
CA ASP A 625 21.76 -25.59 8.64
C ASP A 625 21.16 -25.58 10.06
N VAL A 626 21.63 -26.40 11.00
CA VAL A 626 21.15 -26.31 12.39
C VAL A 626 22.29 -26.56 13.37
N SER A 627 22.60 -25.54 14.18
CA SER A 627 23.52 -25.64 15.31
C SER A 627 22.76 -25.43 16.62
N VAL A 628 22.86 -26.41 17.51
CA VAL A 628 22.28 -26.38 18.86
C VAL A 628 23.43 -26.31 19.85
N TYR A 629 23.49 -25.25 20.65
CA TYR A 629 24.55 -25.07 21.63
C TYR A 629 24.01 -24.59 22.99
N PRO A 630 24.64 -25.01 24.10
CA PRO A 630 24.30 -24.54 25.44
C PRO A 630 24.73 -23.07 25.59
N LEU A 631 23.85 -22.20 26.08
CA LEU A 631 24.20 -20.82 26.40
C LEU A 631 25.00 -20.78 27.72
N GLN A 632 26.24 -20.26 27.70
CA GLN A 632 26.94 -19.93 28.94
C GLN A 632 27.77 -18.65 28.81
N SER A 633 27.66 -17.79 29.83
CA SER A 633 28.70 -16.82 30.17
C SER A 633 29.44 -17.15 31.48
N ASP A 634 29.08 -18.21 32.22
CA ASP A 634 29.68 -18.47 33.56
C ASP A 634 29.89 -19.94 33.99
N GLY A 635 29.88 -20.92 33.08
CA GLY A 635 30.38 -22.27 33.40
C GLY A 635 29.40 -23.18 34.16
N LYS A 636 28.13 -22.79 34.33
CA LYS A 636 27.09 -23.66 34.91
C LYS A 636 25.99 -23.95 33.89
N LEU A 637 25.58 -25.22 33.84
CA LEU A 637 24.48 -25.70 32.98
C LEU A 637 23.14 -25.16 33.49
N THR A 638 22.64 -24.09 32.88
CA THR A 638 21.24 -23.68 32.93
C THR A 638 20.57 -24.09 31.61
N GLY A 639 19.31 -24.53 31.68
CA GLY A 639 18.60 -25.30 30.64
C GLY A 639 18.16 -24.55 29.38
N ASP A 640 18.84 -23.48 28.99
CA ASP A 640 18.47 -22.69 27.82
C ASP A 640 19.34 -23.05 26.60
N VAL A 641 18.68 -23.26 25.46
CA VAL A 641 19.27 -23.69 24.19
C VAL A 641 19.08 -22.59 23.14
N GLY A 642 20.16 -22.17 22.48
CA GLY A 642 20.10 -21.26 21.33
C GLY A 642 19.99 -22.03 20.01
N ILE A 643 19.15 -21.55 19.09
CA ILE A 643 19.03 -22.02 17.72
C ILE A 643 19.23 -20.81 16.80
N SER A 644 20.15 -20.90 15.83
CA SER A 644 20.27 -19.90 14.75
C SER A 644 20.03 -20.56 13.39
N ASN A 645 19.21 -19.92 12.56
CA ASN A 645 18.95 -20.29 11.18
C ASN A 645 18.92 -19.02 10.31
N ASP A 646 19.51 -19.04 9.12
CA ASP A 646 19.57 -17.95 8.15
C ASP A 646 18.62 -18.13 6.94
N THR A 647 17.82 -19.20 6.92
CA THR A 647 16.75 -19.42 5.94
C THR A 647 15.36 -19.40 6.59
N GLN A 648 14.34 -18.85 5.93
CA GLN A 648 12.96 -18.73 6.43
C GLN A 648 12.23 -20.09 6.52
N ALA A 649 12.80 -21.07 7.23
CA ALA A 649 12.16 -22.35 7.52
C ALA A 649 11.73 -22.39 9.00
N TRP A 650 10.46 -22.69 9.24
CA TRP A 650 9.88 -22.89 10.56
C TRP A 650 10.12 -24.34 11.02
N TYR A 651 10.79 -24.53 12.17
CA TYR A 651 11.00 -25.85 12.78
C TYR A 651 10.31 -25.96 14.14
N SER A 652 9.78 -27.14 14.45
CA SER A 652 9.33 -27.51 15.80
C SER A 652 10.41 -28.35 16.47
N VAL A 653 10.98 -27.85 17.57
CA VAL A 653 11.99 -28.56 18.36
C VAL A 653 11.37 -29.04 19.66
N ARG A 654 11.50 -30.35 19.93
CA ARG A 654 11.03 -30.98 21.17
C ARG A 654 12.23 -31.30 22.05
N ILE A 655 12.40 -30.54 23.13
CA ILE A 655 13.41 -30.83 24.14
C ILE A 655 12.79 -31.80 25.15
N VAL A 656 13.53 -32.82 25.56
CA VAL A 656 13.04 -33.84 26.49
C VAL A 656 14.10 -34.08 27.54
N ASP A 657 13.70 -34.05 28.80
CA ASP A 657 14.57 -34.43 29.90
C ASP A 657 14.88 -35.94 29.80
N ALA A 658 16.17 -36.28 29.68
CA ALA A 658 16.61 -37.64 29.36
C ALA A 658 16.31 -38.66 30.47
N ASP A 659 16.16 -38.20 31.72
CA ASP A 659 15.98 -39.06 32.89
C ASP A 659 14.50 -39.26 33.23
N SER A 660 13.65 -38.27 32.96
CA SER A 660 12.21 -38.30 33.28
C SER A 660 11.30 -38.47 32.06
N GLY A 661 11.82 -38.28 30.84
CA GLY A 661 11.08 -38.40 29.58
C GLY A 661 9.99 -37.34 29.39
N LYS A 662 9.98 -36.31 30.24
CA LYS A 662 9.02 -35.20 30.14
C LYS A 662 9.58 -34.11 29.23
N CYS A 663 8.68 -33.50 28.46
CA CYS A 663 8.98 -32.39 27.56
C CYS A 663 8.88 -31.07 28.27
#